data_AF-A0A480TZI8-F1
#
_entry.id   AF-A0A480TZI8-F1
#
_cell.length_a   1.000
_cell.length_b   1.000
_cell.length_c   1.000
_cell.angle_alpha   90.00
_cell.angle_beta   90.00
_cell.angle_gamma   90.00
#
_symmetry.space_group_name_H-M   'P 1'
#
loop_
_entity.id
_entity.type
_entity.pdbx_description
1 polymer ?
#
loop_
_entity_poly.entity_id
_entity_poly.type
_entity_poly.pdbx_seq_one_letter_code
_entity_poly.pdbx_strand_id
1 'polypeptide(L)'
;MLGPVTFIWKPQGTPADTSESRQLWIWLHPTLKQDILEEIKAACQCMEPTKSAVCIPDSLLTPSQEKGQTEKIGRKRKWEDDGENAEPIKKIIGDGTRDPLQPYSWLSPTTGIMISDLTMEMNRFRLIGPLSHAILTEALKAASVHIEGEDTEKTPHRWWIETCKNPDSVSLHHRQEGIFGLLGGITSPAEIPAGTVLGLTVGDPRINLPQKRSRVLPNPEKCQDNEKVRQLLLEGVPVECSHSFLWNPDICKSVTENKISDQDLNRKRSELLVPGSQLLLGPHESKVPILLIQQPGKATGDDQRGWGSGWDVLLPKGWGMAFWIPFVYRGARVGGLKETVMHSQYKGSPNVPGDFPDCPAGVRFAQEQAKNLLEKYTRRPPAKRPNYVKLGTLAPFCCPWEQLTRDWESRVQAREESPAIPSPGGEESGPRRDVVPCAPTAQRTLQLSDDAGTSLNDADMMDTDCPAPAGTKWVAGRGAPRSLLCVVRSRKLLRQLSAWCGDSRAAQRAPGRGQQDLTREACLSISDRFPRALVWVRLSLLSKGSPEPHTMICVPAEEDLLQLSRDRLYRGPQESKHSDPFKSKIRKQKEQKKREKRQSPGPAAAEGLAEGDPPGHQALTLGLWSGPLPVVTSHCSRVLLGFVTQGDFSMAVGCGAALGFVSLTGLLDMLSSQPGAERGLVLLRPPASLQYRFARIAIEV
;
A
#
# COMPACT_ATOMS: atom_id res chain seq x y z
N MET A 1 2.36 -3.67 15.85
CA MET A 1 2.96 -3.40 14.52
C MET A 1 1.83 -3.19 13.49
N LEU A 2 2.03 -2.42 12.40
CA LEU A 2 0.98 -2.11 11.41
C LEU A 2 1.49 -2.35 9.98
N GLY A 3 0.66 -2.95 9.12
CA GLY A 3 0.96 -3.12 7.70
C GLY A 3 -0.28 -3.64 6.95
N PRO A 4 -0.53 -3.20 5.71
CA PRO A 4 -1.67 -3.71 4.95
C PRO A 4 -1.40 -5.15 4.50
N VAL A 5 -2.45 -5.95 4.63
CA VAL A 5 -2.47 -7.35 4.24
C VAL A 5 -3.73 -7.57 3.41
N THR A 6 -3.61 -8.35 2.36
CA THR A 6 -4.76 -8.95 1.68
C THR A 6 -4.82 -10.41 2.07
N PHE A 7 -5.98 -10.90 2.49
CA PHE A 7 -6.15 -12.29 2.90
C PHE A 7 -7.25 -12.95 2.08
N ILE A 8 -7.20 -14.28 2.02
CA ILE A 8 -8.22 -15.09 1.36
C ILE A 8 -8.46 -16.36 2.17
N TRP A 9 -9.73 -16.63 2.45
CA TRP A 9 -10.16 -17.87 3.09
C TRP A 9 -10.37 -18.94 2.02
N LYS A 10 -9.94 -20.18 2.30
CA LYS A 10 -10.37 -21.33 1.51
C LYS A 10 -11.89 -21.49 1.71
N PRO A 11 -12.69 -21.58 0.64
CA PRO A 11 -14.12 -21.85 0.78
C PRO A 11 -14.32 -23.19 1.49
N GLN A 12 -15.32 -23.27 2.37
CA GLN A 12 -15.69 -24.55 2.97
C GLN A 12 -16.30 -25.45 1.89
N GLY A 13 -15.98 -26.75 1.94
CA GLY A 13 -16.72 -27.76 1.21
C GLY A 13 -18.15 -27.91 1.74
N THR A 14 -18.84 -28.97 1.30
CA THR A 14 -20.19 -29.31 1.75
C THR A 14 -20.34 -29.19 3.27
N PRO A 15 -21.42 -28.54 3.79
CA PRO A 15 -21.57 -28.17 5.20
C PRO A 15 -21.66 -29.35 6.20
N ALA A 16 -21.58 -30.61 5.72
CA ALA A 16 -21.62 -31.81 6.54
C ALA A 16 -20.31 -32.09 7.30
N ASP A 17 -19.17 -31.51 6.88
CA ASP A 17 -17.86 -31.82 7.46
C ASP A 17 -17.37 -30.71 8.40
N THR A 18 -17.84 -30.71 9.65
CA THR A 18 -17.32 -29.83 10.71
C THR A 18 -15.88 -30.17 11.14
N SER A 19 -15.30 -31.25 10.61
CA SER A 19 -13.95 -31.76 10.92
C SER A 19 -12.85 -31.32 9.93
N GLU A 20 -13.18 -30.53 8.90
CA GLU A 20 -12.22 -30.13 7.86
C GLU A 20 -11.22 -29.06 8.36
N SER A 21 -9.94 -29.24 7.98
CA SER A 21 -8.90 -28.23 8.23
C SER A 21 -9.19 -26.91 7.49
N ARG A 22 -9.40 -25.83 8.24
CA ARG A 22 -9.66 -24.50 7.66
C ARG A 22 -8.33 -23.81 7.30
N GLN A 23 -8.23 -23.32 6.07
CA GLN A 23 -7.03 -22.66 5.56
C GLN A 23 -7.28 -21.17 5.28
N LEU A 24 -6.27 -20.34 5.58
CA LEU A 24 -6.24 -18.90 5.35
C LEU A 24 -4.89 -18.53 4.74
N TRP A 25 -4.89 -17.82 3.61
CA TRP A 25 -3.68 -17.21 3.08
C TRP A 25 -3.61 -15.73 3.42
N ILE A 26 -2.42 -15.28 3.78
CA ILE A 26 -2.08 -13.90 4.14
C ILE A 26 -1.03 -13.42 3.15
N TRP A 27 -1.37 -12.45 2.31
CA TRP A 27 -0.43 -11.81 1.40
C TRP A 27 -0.02 -10.45 1.93
N LEU A 28 1.29 -10.25 1.97
CA LEU A 28 1.92 -9.08 2.53
C LEU A 28 3.15 -8.72 1.70
N HIS A 29 3.60 -7.47 1.83
CA HIS A 29 4.81 -7.00 1.17
C HIS A 29 6.05 -7.60 1.86
N PRO A 30 7.13 -7.97 1.13
CA PRO A 30 8.32 -8.59 1.73
C PRO A 30 8.95 -7.79 2.88
N THR A 31 8.91 -6.45 2.82
CA THR A 31 9.45 -5.59 3.91
C THR A 31 8.70 -5.72 5.22
N LEU A 32 7.46 -6.25 5.19
CA LEU A 32 6.60 -6.50 6.35
C LEU A 32 6.66 -7.96 6.81
N LYS A 33 7.23 -8.86 6.00
CA LYS A 33 7.19 -10.32 6.25
C LYS A 33 7.77 -10.66 7.62
N GLN A 34 8.99 -10.18 7.90
CA GLN A 34 9.68 -10.50 9.14
C GLN A 34 8.85 -10.03 10.35
N ASP A 35 8.48 -8.76 10.34
CA ASP A 35 7.75 -8.13 11.44
C ASP A 35 6.37 -8.80 11.67
N ILE A 36 5.62 -9.13 10.60
CA ILE A 36 4.31 -9.80 10.72
C ILE A 36 4.45 -11.26 11.12
N LEU A 37 5.43 -11.99 10.58
CA LEU A 37 5.64 -13.40 10.88
C LEU A 37 5.95 -13.60 12.36
N GLU A 38 6.84 -12.77 12.92
CA GLU A 38 7.15 -12.81 14.36
C GLU A 38 5.94 -12.45 15.22
N GLU A 39 5.13 -11.47 14.80
CA GLU A 39 3.89 -11.12 15.51
C GLU A 39 2.85 -12.26 15.48
N ILE A 40 2.67 -12.93 14.34
CA ILE A 40 1.74 -14.07 14.23
C ILE A 40 2.24 -15.26 15.06
N LYS A 41 3.54 -15.56 15.04
CA LYS A 41 4.12 -16.61 15.89
C LYS A 41 3.85 -16.34 17.37
N ALA A 42 4.10 -15.11 17.81
CA ALA A 42 3.88 -14.70 19.20
C ALA A 42 2.39 -14.76 19.57
N ALA A 43 1.51 -14.24 18.73
CA ALA A 43 0.07 -14.23 18.97
C ALA A 43 -0.55 -15.64 19.00
N CYS A 44 -0.11 -16.53 18.13
CA CYS A 44 -0.61 -17.90 18.03
C CYS A 44 0.13 -18.90 18.95
N GLN A 45 1.18 -18.45 19.66
CA GLN A 45 2.05 -19.31 20.48
C GLN A 45 2.65 -20.48 19.67
N CYS A 46 3.01 -20.23 18.41
CA CYS A 46 3.59 -21.25 17.56
C CYS A 46 5.09 -21.37 17.79
N MET A 47 5.58 -22.60 17.98
CA MET A 47 7.00 -22.89 18.16
C MET A 47 7.55 -23.64 16.95
N GLU A 48 8.88 -23.62 16.82
CA GLU A 48 9.55 -24.47 15.85
C GLU A 48 9.31 -25.93 16.20
N PRO A 49 9.01 -26.78 15.21
CA PRO A 49 8.86 -28.21 15.46
C PRO A 49 10.19 -28.74 16.04
N THR A 50 10.13 -29.33 17.23
CA THR A 50 11.28 -29.96 17.86
C THR A 50 11.73 -31.08 16.92
N LYS A 51 12.89 -30.92 16.27
CA LYS A 51 13.45 -31.97 15.41
C LYS A 51 13.72 -33.20 16.28
N SER A 52 12.81 -34.17 16.27
CA SER A 52 13.10 -35.52 16.75
C SER A 52 14.23 -36.08 15.87
N ALA A 53 15.38 -36.32 16.49
CA ALA A 53 16.53 -36.92 15.85
C ALA A 53 16.22 -38.37 15.47
N VAL A 54 15.66 -38.58 14.27
CA VAL A 54 15.79 -39.84 13.53
C VAL A 54 16.10 -39.46 12.09
N CYS A 55 17.40 -39.38 11.81
CA CYS A 55 17.93 -39.26 10.46
C CYS A 55 17.67 -40.59 9.72
N ILE A 56 16.94 -40.53 8.62
CA ILE A 56 17.20 -41.41 7.47
C ILE A 56 17.82 -40.49 6.41
N PRO A 57 19.08 -40.70 6.00
CA PRO A 57 19.73 -39.82 5.05
C PRO A 57 19.14 -40.06 3.65
N ASP A 58 18.33 -39.13 3.16
CA ASP A 58 18.09 -39.01 1.73
C ASP A 58 19.41 -38.63 1.04
N SER A 59 19.72 -39.39 -0.01
CA SER A 59 21.04 -39.45 -0.62
C SER A 59 21.56 -38.08 -1.05
N LEU A 60 22.67 -37.68 -0.44
CA LEU A 60 23.51 -36.55 -0.86
C LEU A 60 23.97 -36.76 -2.31
N LEU A 61 23.62 -35.83 -3.19
CA LEU A 61 24.41 -35.56 -4.39
C LEU A 61 25.06 -34.18 -4.23
N THR A 62 26.38 -34.22 -4.21
CA THR A 62 27.33 -33.12 -4.11
C THR A 62 27.04 -32.03 -5.16
N PRO A 63 27.14 -30.72 -4.82
CA PRO A 63 27.24 -29.69 -5.83
C PRO A 63 28.63 -29.78 -6.47
N SER A 64 28.69 -30.11 -7.76
CA SER A 64 29.91 -29.99 -8.54
C SER A 64 30.35 -28.53 -8.56
N GLN A 65 31.59 -28.28 -8.15
CA GLN A 65 32.24 -26.98 -8.16
C GLN A 65 32.19 -26.35 -9.57
N GLU A 66 31.50 -25.22 -9.72
CA GLU A 66 31.75 -24.30 -10.83
C GLU A 66 33.10 -23.61 -10.59
N LYS A 67 34.15 -24.11 -11.23
CA LYS A 67 35.40 -23.35 -11.42
C LYS A 67 35.13 -22.22 -12.40
N GLY A 68 35.48 -21.00 -11.99
CA GLY A 68 35.31 -19.78 -12.77
C GLY A 68 35.91 -19.87 -14.17
N GLN A 69 35.15 -19.42 -15.16
CA GLN A 69 35.64 -19.20 -16.52
C GLN A 69 35.93 -17.73 -16.74
N THR A 70 37.21 -17.45 -16.91
CA THR A 70 37.75 -16.24 -17.52
C THR A 70 37.36 -16.17 -19.00
N GLU A 71 37.06 -14.96 -19.46
CA GLU A 71 36.74 -14.60 -20.84
C GLU A 71 37.72 -15.19 -21.87
N LYS A 72 37.20 -15.87 -22.92
CA LYS A 72 37.75 -15.79 -24.30
C LYS A 72 36.67 -15.94 -25.37
N ILE A 73 36.73 -15.02 -26.32
CA ILE A 73 36.00 -14.90 -27.58
C ILE A 73 36.36 -16.08 -28.52
N GLY A 74 35.37 -16.62 -29.26
CA GLY A 74 35.65 -17.25 -30.56
C GLY A 74 34.75 -18.40 -31.03
N ARG A 75 33.99 -18.12 -32.10
CA ARG A 75 33.53 -19.02 -33.19
C ARG A 75 32.50 -20.13 -32.89
N LYS A 76 31.32 -19.94 -33.50
CA LYS A 76 30.34 -20.97 -33.85
C LYS A 76 31.02 -22.16 -34.55
N ARG A 77 30.88 -23.35 -33.98
CA ARG A 77 30.90 -24.62 -34.71
C ARG A 77 29.70 -25.46 -34.24
N LYS A 78 28.96 -25.96 -35.23
CA LYS A 78 27.83 -26.86 -35.10
C LYS A 78 28.40 -28.22 -34.69
N TRP A 79 27.99 -28.75 -33.54
CA TRP A 79 28.29 -30.12 -33.13
C TRP A 79 27.04 -30.95 -33.45
N GLU A 80 27.19 -31.99 -34.27
CA GLU A 80 26.22 -33.08 -34.33
C GLU A 80 26.58 -34.06 -33.22
N ASP A 81 25.61 -34.35 -32.36
CA ASP A 81 25.74 -35.34 -31.29
C ASP A 81 24.57 -36.32 -31.41
N ASP A 82 24.87 -37.48 -31.98
CA ASP A 82 24.06 -38.68 -31.89
C ASP A 82 24.34 -39.32 -30.52
N GLY A 83 23.40 -39.16 -29.59
CA GLY A 83 23.46 -39.79 -28.28
C GLY A 83 22.46 -39.14 -27.32
N GLU A 84 21.60 -39.95 -26.70
CA GLU A 84 20.58 -39.54 -25.72
C GLU A 84 21.21 -38.87 -24.47
N ASN A 85 21.61 -37.61 -24.60
CA ASN A 85 21.96 -36.76 -23.49
C ASN A 85 20.67 -36.12 -22.96
N ALA A 86 20.08 -36.74 -21.93
CA ALA A 86 19.03 -36.10 -21.14
C ALA A 86 19.58 -34.79 -20.56
N GLU A 87 19.23 -33.67 -21.18
CA GLU A 87 19.56 -32.35 -20.63
C GLU A 87 19.03 -32.28 -19.19
N PRO A 88 19.86 -31.86 -18.22
CA PRO A 88 19.40 -31.75 -16.84
C PRO A 88 18.26 -30.72 -16.79
N ILE A 89 17.02 -31.22 -16.62
CA ILE A 89 15.83 -30.39 -16.47
C ILE A 89 16.10 -29.44 -15.31
N LYS A 90 16.20 -28.15 -15.59
CA LYS A 90 16.38 -27.11 -14.57
C LYS A 90 15.24 -27.22 -13.58
N LYS A 91 15.50 -27.81 -12.41
CA LYS A 91 14.52 -27.91 -11.33
C LYS A 91 14.19 -26.49 -10.89
N ILE A 92 12.91 -26.16 -10.88
CA ILE A 92 12.44 -24.85 -10.43
C ILE A 92 12.44 -24.89 -8.90
N ILE A 93 13.57 -24.47 -8.35
CA ILE A 93 13.75 -24.28 -6.92
C ILE A 93 12.89 -23.06 -6.54
N GLY A 94 12.12 -23.16 -5.45
CA GLY A 94 11.33 -22.05 -4.90
C GLY A 94 12.24 -20.93 -4.40
N ASP A 95 12.27 -20.69 -3.10
CA ASP A 95 13.26 -19.77 -2.53
C ASP A 95 14.65 -20.44 -2.44
N GLY A 96 15.38 -20.44 -3.56
CA GLY A 96 16.75 -20.98 -3.63
C GLY A 96 17.79 -20.16 -2.86
N THR A 97 17.41 -19.00 -2.32
CA THR A 97 18.26 -18.15 -1.47
C THR A 97 18.07 -18.42 0.02
N ARG A 98 17.11 -19.26 0.40
CA ARG A 98 16.81 -19.57 1.79
C ARG A 98 17.81 -20.57 2.36
N ASP A 99 18.23 -20.32 3.59
CA ASP A 99 19.03 -21.28 4.35
C ASP A 99 18.21 -22.57 4.57
N PRO A 100 18.73 -23.76 4.21
CA PRO A 100 18.06 -25.05 4.45
C PRO A 100 17.69 -25.29 5.92
N LEU A 101 18.39 -24.64 6.85
CA LEU A 101 18.17 -24.79 8.29
C LEU A 101 17.00 -23.94 8.81
N GLN A 102 16.52 -22.95 8.06
CA GLN A 102 15.39 -22.13 8.48
C GLN A 102 14.08 -22.95 8.46
N PRO A 103 13.23 -22.84 9.50
CA PRO A 103 11.95 -23.53 9.53
C PRO A 103 11.01 -23.01 8.44
N TYR A 104 10.22 -23.90 7.84
CA TYR A 104 9.17 -23.56 6.86
C TYR A 104 7.78 -23.53 7.48
N SER A 105 7.62 -24.18 8.64
CA SER A 105 6.37 -24.27 9.35
C SER A 105 6.59 -24.24 10.87
N TRP A 106 5.59 -23.71 11.57
CA TRP A 106 5.53 -23.64 13.02
C TRP A 106 4.17 -24.16 13.46
N LEU A 107 4.13 -24.90 14.56
CA LEU A 107 2.90 -25.48 15.10
C LEU A 107 2.70 -24.97 16.54
N SER A 108 1.47 -24.60 16.86
CA SER A 108 1.06 -24.35 18.25
C SER A 108 0.47 -25.63 18.84
N PRO A 109 1.13 -26.23 19.85
CA PRO A 109 0.59 -27.43 20.51
C PRO A 109 -0.73 -27.16 21.26
N THR A 110 -0.95 -25.91 21.69
CA THR A 110 -2.12 -25.52 22.49
C THR A 110 -3.34 -25.22 21.64
N THR A 111 -3.15 -24.51 20.53
CA THR A 111 -4.26 -24.07 19.66
C THR A 111 -4.45 -24.94 18.42
N GLY A 112 -3.48 -25.79 18.08
CA GLY A 112 -3.47 -26.58 16.85
C GLY A 112 -3.23 -25.74 15.59
N ILE A 113 -2.92 -24.44 15.72
CA ILE A 113 -2.65 -23.55 14.58
C ILE A 113 -1.30 -23.90 13.96
N MET A 114 -1.31 -24.18 12.66
CA MET A 114 -0.10 -24.34 11.85
C MET A 114 0.14 -23.09 11.01
N ILE A 115 1.33 -22.51 11.14
CA ILE A 115 1.82 -21.41 10.29
C ILE A 115 2.77 -22.00 9.27
N SER A 116 2.60 -21.68 7.99
CA SER A 116 3.52 -22.09 6.92
C SER A 116 3.97 -20.87 6.12
N ASP A 117 5.29 -20.69 5.98
CA ASP A 117 5.88 -19.66 5.13
C ASP A 117 5.97 -20.17 3.68
N LEU A 118 5.20 -19.55 2.78
CA LEU A 118 5.07 -19.91 1.38
C LEU A 118 5.77 -18.93 0.44
N THR A 119 6.93 -18.41 0.87
CA THR A 119 7.73 -17.48 0.04
C THR A 119 8.18 -18.16 -1.25
N MET A 120 7.90 -17.54 -2.40
CA MET A 120 8.20 -18.04 -3.75
C MET A 120 7.55 -19.40 -4.11
N GLU A 121 6.47 -19.80 -3.42
CA GLU A 121 5.78 -21.07 -3.69
C GLU A 121 4.71 -20.99 -4.79
N MET A 122 4.17 -19.80 -5.04
CA MET A 122 3.15 -19.53 -6.05
C MET A 122 3.40 -18.19 -6.73
N ASN A 123 2.94 -18.05 -7.97
CA ASN A 123 3.00 -16.78 -8.69
C ASN A 123 1.62 -16.12 -8.73
N ARG A 124 1.63 -14.80 -8.73
CA ARG A 124 0.44 -13.96 -8.91
C ARG A 124 0.68 -12.96 -10.02
N PHE A 125 -0.09 -13.04 -11.09
CA PHE A 125 -0.09 -12.03 -12.15
C PHE A 125 -1.30 -11.12 -12.04
N ARG A 126 -1.08 -9.81 -12.09
CA ARG A 126 -2.16 -8.82 -12.06
C ARG A 126 -2.40 -8.28 -13.46
N LEU A 127 -3.54 -8.63 -14.05
CA LEU A 127 -4.00 -8.14 -15.35
C LEU A 127 -5.00 -7.01 -15.12
N ILE A 128 -4.61 -5.78 -15.47
CA ILE A 128 -5.45 -4.58 -15.25
C ILE A 128 -5.98 -4.09 -16.60
N GLY A 129 -7.28 -3.79 -16.64
CA GLY A 129 -7.92 -3.14 -17.78
C GLY A 129 -9.21 -3.84 -18.24
N PRO A 130 -10.02 -3.16 -19.06
CA PRO A 130 -11.31 -3.68 -19.52
C PRO A 130 -11.17 -4.96 -20.37
N LEU A 131 -10.12 -5.05 -21.19
CA LEU A 131 -9.86 -6.24 -22.02
C LEU A 131 -9.27 -7.43 -21.26
N SER A 132 -9.15 -7.35 -19.93
CA SER A 132 -8.61 -8.46 -19.12
C SER A 132 -9.47 -9.73 -19.21
N HIS A 133 -10.80 -9.60 -19.23
CA HIS A 133 -11.71 -10.74 -19.49
C HIS A 133 -11.37 -11.44 -20.79
N ALA A 134 -11.36 -10.67 -21.88
CA ALA A 134 -11.17 -11.21 -23.22
C ALA A 134 -9.79 -11.88 -23.36
N ILE A 135 -8.74 -11.27 -22.80
CA ILE A 135 -7.40 -11.86 -22.77
C ILE A 135 -7.40 -13.19 -21.99
N LEU A 136 -8.04 -13.24 -20.81
CA LEU A 136 -8.12 -14.47 -20.02
C LEU A 136 -8.88 -15.57 -20.77
N THR A 137 -10.07 -15.29 -21.30
CA THR A 137 -10.91 -16.29 -21.95
C THR A 137 -10.37 -16.78 -23.30
N GLU A 138 -9.55 -15.98 -23.98
CA GLU A 138 -8.92 -16.38 -25.25
C GLU A 138 -7.55 -17.05 -25.06
N ALA A 139 -6.83 -16.73 -23.98
CA ALA A 139 -5.55 -17.35 -23.67
C ALA A 139 -5.71 -18.69 -22.94
N LEU A 140 -6.70 -18.79 -22.05
CA LEU A 140 -6.93 -19.95 -21.20
C LEU A 140 -8.14 -20.73 -21.70
N LYS A 141 -8.05 -22.06 -21.66
CA LYS A 141 -9.17 -22.97 -21.89
C LYS A 141 -9.31 -23.89 -20.68
N ALA A 142 -10.54 -24.17 -20.28
CA ALA A 142 -10.80 -25.15 -19.23
C ALA A 142 -10.21 -26.50 -19.62
N ALA A 143 -9.68 -27.23 -18.64
CA ALA A 143 -9.17 -28.57 -18.84
C ALA A 143 -10.29 -29.51 -19.33
N SER A 144 -10.01 -30.31 -20.36
CA SER A 144 -10.93 -31.39 -20.74
C SER A 144 -11.08 -32.42 -19.63
N VAL A 145 -12.31 -32.88 -19.43
CA VAL A 145 -12.65 -33.98 -18.52
C VAL A 145 -12.39 -35.30 -19.24
N HIS A 146 -11.67 -36.21 -18.59
CA HIS A 146 -11.42 -37.56 -19.11
C HIS A 146 -11.85 -38.57 -18.05
N ILE A 147 -12.81 -39.43 -18.40
CA ILE A 147 -13.38 -40.45 -17.50
C ILE A 147 -12.71 -41.82 -17.73
N GLU A 148 -12.18 -42.05 -18.94
CA GLU A 148 -11.54 -43.30 -19.34
C GLU A 148 -10.13 -43.03 -19.91
N GLY A 149 -9.17 -43.88 -19.55
CA GLY A 149 -7.85 -43.93 -20.17
C GLY A 149 -7.47 -45.38 -20.42
N GLU A 150 -7.29 -45.74 -21.69
CA GLU A 150 -6.43 -46.87 -22.05
C GLU A 150 -5.01 -46.52 -21.55
N ASP A 151 -4.42 -47.41 -20.74
CA ASP A 151 -3.10 -47.34 -20.10
C ASP A 151 -2.88 -46.30 -18.98
N THR A 152 -3.43 -46.58 -17.79
CA THR A 152 -3.31 -45.80 -16.55
C THR A 152 -1.91 -45.65 -15.93
N GLU A 153 -0.89 -46.38 -16.38
CA GLU A 153 0.43 -46.38 -15.70
C GLU A 153 1.43 -45.32 -16.19
N LYS A 154 1.21 -44.70 -17.36
CA LYS A 154 2.19 -43.79 -18.00
C LYS A 154 1.73 -42.33 -18.17
N THR A 155 0.53 -41.98 -17.72
CA THR A 155 -0.02 -40.63 -17.92
C THR A 155 0.41 -39.67 -16.80
N PRO A 156 1.08 -38.54 -17.13
CA PRO A 156 1.31 -37.47 -16.15
C PRO A 156 -0.04 -36.87 -15.73
N HIS A 157 -0.16 -36.38 -14.48
CA HIS A 157 -1.38 -35.78 -13.90
C HIS A 157 -2.53 -36.73 -13.50
N ARG A 158 -2.19 -37.93 -13.00
CA ARG A 158 -3.14 -38.92 -12.43
C ARG A 158 -4.18 -38.32 -11.46
N TRP A 159 -3.79 -37.31 -10.68
CA TRP A 159 -4.67 -36.61 -9.74
C TRP A 159 -5.93 -36.04 -10.42
N TRP A 160 -5.84 -35.60 -11.68
CA TRP A 160 -6.99 -35.05 -12.42
C TRP A 160 -7.96 -36.16 -12.85
N ILE A 161 -7.44 -37.30 -13.29
CA ILE A 161 -8.25 -38.47 -13.66
C ILE A 161 -9.00 -38.97 -12.42
N GLU A 162 -8.32 -39.09 -11.28
CA GLU A 162 -8.93 -39.48 -10.00
C GLU A 162 -10.01 -38.49 -9.57
N THR A 163 -9.77 -37.19 -9.77
CA THR A 163 -10.78 -36.15 -9.52
C THR A 163 -11.99 -36.30 -10.44
N CYS A 164 -11.78 -36.57 -11.73
CA CYS A 164 -12.85 -36.74 -12.72
C CYS A 164 -13.68 -38.01 -12.52
N LYS A 165 -13.21 -38.99 -11.75
CA LYS A 165 -14.01 -40.17 -11.37
C LYS A 165 -15.19 -39.80 -10.48
N ASN A 166 -15.10 -38.70 -9.73
CA ASN A 166 -16.21 -38.20 -8.93
C ASN A 166 -17.17 -37.37 -9.83
N PRO A 167 -18.44 -37.77 -10.00
CA PRO A 167 -19.40 -37.04 -10.82
C PRO A 167 -19.65 -35.60 -10.31
N ASP A 168 -19.55 -35.36 -9.00
CA ASP A 168 -19.74 -34.03 -8.42
C ASP A 168 -18.63 -33.07 -8.84
N SER A 169 -17.38 -33.56 -8.86
CA SER A 169 -16.22 -32.78 -9.32
C SER A 169 -16.32 -32.43 -10.81
N VAL A 170 -16.84 -33.34 -11.64
CA VAL A 170 -17.07 -33.11 -13.07
C VAL A 170 -18.16 -32.06 -13.28
N SER A 171 -19.28 -32.19 -12.57
CA SER A 171 -20.37 -31.21 -12.59
C SER A 171 -19.88 -29.83 -12.15
N LEU A 172 -19.10 -29.76 -11.07
CA LEU A 172 -18.49 -28.52 -10.58
C LEU A 172 -17.57 -27.87 -11.63
N HIS A 173 -16.70 -28.66 -12.26
CA HIS A 173 -15.79 -28.16 -13.29
C HIS A 173 -16.54 -27.61 -14.50
N HIS A 174 -17.61 -28.27 -14.95
CA HIS A 174 -18.47 -27.73 -16.03
C HIS A 174 -19.17 -26.42 -15.64
N ARG A 175 -19.58 -26.27 -14.37
CA ARG A 175 -20.14 -25.01 -13.88
C ARG A 175 -19.10 -23.90 -13.84
N GLN A 176 -17.87 -24.20 -13.41
CA GLN A 176 -16.74 -23.27 -13.44
C GLN A 176 -16.42 -22.84 -14.88
N GLU A 177 -16.37 -23.79 -15.82
CA GLU A 177 -16.17 -23.52 -17.25
C GLU A 177 -17.29 -22.64 -17.82
N GLY A 178 -18.55 -22.94 -17.49
CA GLY A 178 -19.70 -22.15 -17.92
C GLY A 178 -19.61 -20.69 -17.47
N ILE A 179 -19.31 -20.46 -16.19
CA ILE A 179 -19.09 -19.11 -15.64
C ILE A 179 -17.91 -18.43 -16.33
N PHE A 180 -16.79 -19.14 -16.50
CA PHE A 180 -15.60 -18.60 -17.16
C PHE A 180 -15.89 -18.19 -18.61
N GLY A 181 -16.71 -18.97 -19.34
CA GLY A 181 -17.20 -18.63 -20.67
C GLY A 181 -18.04 -17.34 -20.69
N LEU A 182 -18.94 -17.18 -19.72
CA LEU A 182 -19.78 -15.97 -19.58
C LEU A 182 -18.93 -14.71 -19.34
N LEU A 183 -17.83 -14.81 -18.59
CA LEU A 183 -16.91 -13.67 -18.38
C LEU A 183 -16.39 -13.09 -19.71
N GLY A 184 -16.22 -13.93 -20.73
CA GLY A 184 -15.68 -13.52 -22.03
C GLY A 184 -16.60 -12.60 -22.83
N GLY A 185 -17.90 -12.57 -22.52
CA GLY A 185 -18.84 -11.63 -23.12
C GLY A 185 -19.12 -10.37 -22.27
N ILE A 186 -18.71 -10.35 -20.99
CA ILE A 186 -18.80 -9.16 -20.13
C ILE A 186 -17.74 -8.14 -20.54
N THR A 187 -18.17 -6.90 -20.80
CA THR A 187 -17.32 -5.84 -21.36
C THR A 187 -16.24 -5.32 -20.43
N SER A 188 -16.48 -5.32 -19.12
CA SER A 188 -15.54 -4.80 -18.13
C SER A 188 -15.53 -5.61 -16.84
N PRO A 189 -14.34 -5.86 -16.24
CA PRO A 189 -14.23 -6.49 -14.92
C PRO A 189 -14.77 -5.60 -13.79
N ALA A 190 -15.01 -4.31 -14.03
CA ALA A 190 -15.60 -3.40 -13.04
C ALA A 190 -17.10 -3.69 -12.77
N GLU A 191 -17.78 -4.39 -13.69
CA GLU A 191 -19.21 -4.71 -13.56
C GLU A 191 -19.44 -5.88 -12.58
N ILE A 192 -18.43 -6.71 -12.36
CA ILE A 192 -18.50 -7.87 -11.48
C ILE A 192 -18.34 -7.44 -10.02
N PRO A 193 -19.06 -8.10 -9.07
CA PRO A 193 -18.91 -7.84 -7.65
C PRO A 193 -17.45 -7.88 -7.17
N ALA A 194 -17.11 -6.90 -6.34
CA ALA A 194 -15.76 -6.68 -5.84
C ALA A 194 -15.20 -7.90 -5.08
N GLY A 195 -14.02 -8.36 -5.47
CA GLY A 195 -13.32 -9.45 -4.76
C GLY A 195 -13.87 -10.84 -5.08
N THR A 196 -14.64 -10.98 -6.16
CA THR A 196 -15.12 -12.28 -6.66
C THR A 196 -13.94 -13.25 -6.88
N VAL A 197 -14.13 -14.50 -6.46
CA VAL A 197 -13.12 -15.57 -6.58
C VAL A 197 -13.69 -16.72 -7.42
N LEU A 198 -12.98 -17.11 -8.47
CA LEU A 198 -13.31 -18.24 -9.32
C LEU A 198 -12.13 -19.21 -9.36
N GLY A 199 -12.35 -20.44 -8.93
CA GLY A 199 -11.41 -21.54 -9.14
C GLY A 199 -11.63 -22.15 -10.51
N LEU A 200 -10.55 -22.59 -11.15
CA LEU A 200 -10.62 -23.22 -12.46
C LEU A 200 -9.39 -24.12 -12.66
N THR A 201 -9.58 -25.27 -13.30
CA THR A 201 -8.47 -26.07 -13.83
C THR A 201 -8.37 -25.82 -15.32
N VAL A 202 -7.21 -25.39 -15.80
CA VAL A 202 -6.98 -25.04 -17.20
C VAL A 202 -6.00 -26.01 -17.87
N GLY A 203 -6.15 -26.19 -19.18
CA GLY A 203 -5.11 -26.81 -19.99
C GLY A 203 -3.88 -25.91 -20.13
N ASP A 204 -2.80 -26.44 -20.71
CA ASP A 204 -1.57 -25.68 -20.91
C ASP A 204 -1.80 -24.53 -21.92
N PRO A 205 -1.72 -23.25 -21.50
CA PRO A 205 -2.04 -22.13 -22.37
C PRO A 205 -1.03 -21.96 -23.51
N ARG A 206 0.15 -22.59 -23.43
CA ARG A 206 1.11 -22.61 -24.54
C ARG A 206 0.49 -23.30 -25.76
N ILE A 207 -0.37 -24.31 -25.59
CA ILE A 207 -0.98 -25.04 -26.70
C ILE A 207 -1.85 -24.12 -27.58
N ASN A 208 -2.53 -23.16 -26.96
CA ASN A 208 -3.40 -22.19 -27.62
C ASN A 208 -2.67 -20.90 -28.05
N LEU A 209 -1.34 -20.89 -28.05
CA LEU A 209 -0.54 -19.72 -28.40
C LEU A 209 -0.67 -19.40 -29.91
N PRO A 210 -1.16 -18.21 -30.29
CA PRO A 210 -1.27 -17.85 -31.69
C PRO A 210 0.11 -17.61 -32.33
N GLN A 211 0.24 -17.86 -33.63
CA GLN A 211 1.50 -17.62 -34.36
C GLN A 211 1.92 -16.14 -34.38
N LYS A 212 0.94 -15.24 -34.44
CA LYS A 212 1.17 -13.80 -34.43
C LYS A 212 0.51 -13.18 -33.21
N ARG A 213 1.15 -12.13 -32.68
CA ARG A 213 0.54 -11.32 -31.63
C ARG A 213 -0.69 -10.62 -32.19
N SER A 214 -1.81 -10.72 -31.49
CA SER A 214 -3.05 -10.07 -31.86
C SER A 214 -3.68 -9.40 -30.64
N ARG A 215 -4.40 -8.30 -30.87
CA ARG A 215 -5.20 -7.67 -29.83
C ARG A 215 -6.54 -8.39 -29.76
N VAL A 216 -6.85 -8.95 -28.60
CA VAL A 216 -8.17 -9.56 -28.36
C VAL A 216 -9.23 -8.48 -28.13
N LEU A 217 -10.43 -8.75 -28.64
CA LEU A 217 -11.64 -7.96 -28.41
C LEU A 217 -12.68 -8.84 -27.71
N PRO A 218 -13.58 -8.25 -26.89
CA PRO A 218 -14.69 -8.99 -26.31
C PRO A 218 -15.60 -9.51 -27.44
N ASN A 219 -16.21 -10.68 -27.23
CA ASN A 219 -17.21 -11.21 -28.15
C ASN A 219 -18.60 -11.13 -27.48
N PRO A 220 -19.44 -10.15 -27.83
CA PRO A 220 -20.78 -10.00 -27.26
C PRO A 220 -21.69 -11.21 -27.51
N GLU A 221 -21.44 -11.99 -28.57
CA GLU A 221 -22.21 -13.19 -28.90
C GLU A 221 -22.06 -14.28 -27.83
N LYS A 222 -20.99 -14.25 -27.01
CA LYS A 222 -20.82 -15.16 -25.87
C LYS A 222 -21.78 -14.86 -24.70
N CYS A 223 -22.47 -13.71 -24.72
CA CYS A 223 -23.42 -13.26 -23.68
C CYS A 223 -24.88 -13.26 -24.15
N GLN A 224 -25.28 -14.17 -25.06
CA GLN A 224 -26.69 -14.28 -25.48
C GLN A 224 -27.63 -14.64 -24.31
N ASP A 225 -27.13 -15.35 -23.30
CA ASP A 225 -27.86 -15.71 -22.08
C ASP A 225 -27.92 -14.54 -21.07
N ASN A 226 -28.70 -13.50 -21.40
CA ASN A 226 -28.84 -12.28 -20.57
C ASN A 226 -29.20 -12.56 -19.11
N GLU A 227 -29.98 -13.61 -18.82
CA GLU A 227 -30.38 -13.97 -17.45
C GLU A 227 -29.19 -14.47 -16.61
N LYS A 228 -28.35 -15.34 -17.16
CA LYS A 228 -27.17 -15.87 -16.44
C LYS A 228 -26.13 -14.79 -16.20
N VAL A 229 -25.94 -13.89 -17.18
CA VAL A 229 -25.06 -12.72 -17.01
C VAL A 229 -25.60 -11.80 -15.92
N ARG A 230 -26.90 -11.50 -15.94
CA ARG A 230 -27.54 -10.68 -14.90
C ARG A 230 -27.40 -11.31 -13.51
N GLN A 231 -27.59 -12.62 -13.39
CA GLN A 231 -27.40 -13.32 -12.13
C GLN A 231 -25.95 -13.19 -11.62
N LEU A 232 -24.96 -13.42 -12.49
CA LEU A 232 -23.54 -13.29 -12.16
C LEU A 232 -23.16 -11.87 -11.71
N LEU A 233 -23.74 -10.84 -12.33
CA LEU A 233 -23.48 -9.44 -11.97
C LEU A 233 -24.10 -9.04 -10.63
N LEU A 234 -25.26 -9.59 -10.28
CA LEU A 234 -25.98 -9.26 -9.04
C LEU A 234 -25.49 -10.08 -7.85
N GLU A 235 -25.37 -11.39 -8.03
CA GLU A 235 -25.07 -12.35 -6.96
C GLU A 235 -23.58 -12.70 -6.88
N GLY A 236 -22.83 -12.52 -7.97
CA GLY A 236 -21.42 -12.91 -8.06
C GLY A 236 -21.24 -14.40 -8.38
N VAL A 237 -19.98 -14.86 -8.29
CA VAL A 237 -19.66 -16.27 -8.53
C VAL A 237 -20.16 -17.12 -7.35
N PRO A 238 -20.90 -18.22 -7.60
CA PRO A 238 -21.32 -19.14 -6.54
C PRO A 238 -20.14 -19.69 -5.74
N VAL A 239 -20.31 -19.84 -4.43
CA VAL A 239 -19.25 -20.27 -3.49
C VAL A 239 -18.60 -21.58 -3.90
N GLU A 240 -19.38 -22.53 -4.41
CA GLU A 240 -18.91 -23.83 -4.90
C GLU A 240 -17.85 -23.65 -6.01
N CYS A 241 -18.09 -22.73 -6.95
CA CYS A 241 -17.19 -22.45 -8.06
C CYS A 241 -15.89 -21.73 -7.63
N SER A 242 -15.79 -21.24 -6.40
CA SER A 242 -14.55 -20.70 -5.84
C SER A 242 -13.53 -21.79 -5.45
N HIS A 243 -13.92 -23.07 -5.49
CA HIS A 243 -13.03 -24.19 -5.19
C HIS A 243 -11.87 -24.31 -6.19
N SER A 244 -10.63 -24.45 -5.69
CA SER A 244 -9.45 -24.64 -6.53
C SER A 244 -8.51 -25.67 -5.91
N PHE A 245 -7.86 -26.49 -6.73
CA PHE A 245 -6.86 -27.45 -6.28
C PHE A 245 -5.51 -26.81 -5.90
N LEU A 246 -5.35 -25.49 -6.10
CA LEU A 246 -4.16 -24.73 -5.67
C LEU A 246 -3.89 -24.79 -4.16
N TRP A 247 -4.92 -25.06 -3.37
CA TRP A 247 -4.79 -25.19 -1.91
C TRP A 247 -4.06 -26.47 -1.49
N ASN A 248 -3.93 -27.45 -2.39
CA ASN A 248 -3.22 -28.70 -2.12
C ASN A 248 -1.74 -28.59 -2.59
N PRO A 249 -0.77 -28.64 -1.65
CA PRO A 249 0.64 -28.49 -1.99
C PRO A 249 1.18 -29.66 -2.84
N ASP A 250 0.67 -30.87 -2.66
CA ASP A 250 1.18 -32.05 -3.36
C ASP A 250 0.71 -32.08 -4.82
N ILE A 251 -0.52 -31.61 -5.07
CA ILE A 251 -0.99 -31.35 -6.44
C ILE A 251 -0.12 -30.27 -7.09
N CYS A 252 0.17 -29.17 -6.39
CA CYS A 252 1.04 -28.10 -6.92
C CYS A 252 2.46 -28.60 -7.26
N LYS A 253 3.06 -29.44 -6.40
CA LYS A 253 4.36 -30.07 -6.67
C LYS A 253 4.30 -30.98 -7.90
N SER A 254 3.31 -31.88 -7.94
CA SER A 254 3.09 -32.80 -9.06
C SER A 254 2.92 -32.06 -10.39
N VAL A 255 2.14 -30.98 -10.41
CA VAL A 255 1.92 -30.15 -11.61
C VAL A 255 3.17 -29.40 -12.05
N THR A 256 4.05 -29.06 -11.11
CA THR A 256 5.34 -28.39 -11.40
C THR A 256 6.37 -29.37 -11.96
N GLU A 257 6.46 -30.56 -11.37
CA GLU A 257 7.42 -31.61 -11.74
C GLU A 257 7.08 -32.24 -13.09
N ASN A 258 5.79 -32.46 -13.36
CA ASN A 258 5.31 -33.09 -14.59
C ASN A 258 5.06 -32.10 -15.75
N LYS A 259 5.67 -30.91 -15.71
CA LYS A 259 5.54 -29.91 -16.76
C LYS A 259 6.36 -30.30 -17.99
N ILE A 260 5.70 -30.41 -19.14
CA ILE A 260 6.37 -30.62 -20.43
C ILE A 260 7.29 -29.44 -20.76
N SER A 261 8.53 -29.73 -21.16
CA SER A 261 9.53 -28.72 -21.53
C SER A 261 9.08 -27.90 -22.75
N ASP A 262 9.56 -26.65 -22.85
CA ASP A 262 9.25 -25.82 -24.02
C ASP A 262 9.84 -26.41 -25.31
N GLN A 263 10.99 -27.09 -25.22
CA GLN A 263 11.64 -27.75 -26.35
C GLN A 263 10.82 -28.93 -26.86
N ASP A 264 10.37 -29.82 -25.98
CA ASP A 264 9.54 -30.97 -26.38
C ASP A 264 8.20 -30.50 -26.94
N LEU A 265 7.60 -29.47 -26.36
CA LEU A 265 6.36 -28.90 -26.87
C LEU A 265 6.54 -28.32 -28.29
N ASN A 266 7.65 -27.63 -28.55
CA ASN A 266 7.98 -27.12 -29.87
C ASN A 266 8.30 -28.24 -30.87
N ARG A 267 9.01 -29.30 -30.44
CA ARG A 267 9.28 -30.50 -31.24
C ARG A 267 7.96 -31.14 -31.69
N LYS A 268 7.04 -31.37 -30.76
CA LYS A 268 5.70 -31.90 -31.06
C LYS A 268 4.89 -31.01 -32.01
N ARG A 269 5.06 -29.67 -31.95
CA ARG A 269 4.44 -28.76 -32.94
C ARG A 269 5.04 -28.89 -34.33
N SER A 270 6.36 -29.09 -34.45
CA SER A 270 7.02 -29.27 -35.75
C SER A 270 6.71 -30.61 -36.41
N GLU A 271 6.32 -31.62 -35.62
CA GLU A 271 5.88 -32.93 -36.11
C GLU A 271 4.46 -32.91 -36.71
N LEU A 272 3.69 -31.83 -36.51
CA LEU A 272 2.35 -31.70 -37.09
C LEU A 272 2.44 -31.54 -38.62
N LEU A 273 1.70 -32.40 -39.33
CA LEU A 273 1.66 -32.41 -40.80
C LEU A 273 1.14 -31.11 -41.41
N VAL A 274 0.24 -30.42 -40.70
CA VAL A 274 -0.40 -29.18 -41.16
C VAL A 274 0.14 -28.00 -40.34
N PRO A 275 0.93 -27.09 -40.94
CA PRO A 275 1.39 -25.89 -40.26
C PRO A 275 0.22 -25.04 -39.76
N GLY A 276 0.25 -24.70 -38.47
CA GLY A 276 -0.79 -23.87 -37.84
C GLY A 276 -2.02 -24.63 -37.32
N SER A 277 -2.07 -25.95 -37.48
CA SER A 277 -3.05 -26.79 -36.78
C SER A 277 -2.84 -26.78 -35.25
N GLN A 278 -3.90 -27.01 -34.49
CA GLN A 278 -3.83 -27.06 -33.03
C GLN A 278 -3.18 -28.38 -32.58
N LEU A 279 -2.18 -28.29 -31.70
CA LEU A 279 -1.55 -29.47 -31.10
C LEU A 279 -2.53 -30.16 -30.14
N LEU A 280 -2.82 -31.44 -30.37
CA LEU A 280 -3.65 -32.27 -29.50
C LEU A 280 -2.76 -33.26 -28.73
N LEU A 281 -2.59 -33.02 -27.43
CA LEU A 281 -1.81 -33.90 -26.55
C LEU A 281 -2.65 -34.99 -25.86
N GLY A 282 -3.98 -34.90 -25.96
CA GLY A 282 -4.91 -35.83 -25.30
C GLY A 282 -4.65 -35.93 -23.79
N PRO A 283 -4.56 -37.14 -23.21
CA PRO A 283 -4.41 -37.34 -21.77
C PRO A 283 -3.05 -36.85 -21.22
N HIS A 284 -2.05 -36.61 -22.08
CA HIS A 284 -0.75 -36.09 -21.69
C HIS A 284 -0.72 -34.55 -21.56
N GLU A 285 -1.82 -33.85 -21.85
CA GLU A 285 -1.91 -32.42 -21.63
C GLU A 285 -1.79 -32.09 -20.14
N SER A 286 -0.95 -31.12 -19.81
CA SER A 286 -0.84 -30.64 -18.43
C SER A 286 -2.12 -29.96 -17.98
N LYS A 287 -2.67 -30.43 -16.86
CA LYS A 287 -3.84 -29.83 -16.22
C LYS A 287 -3.34 -28.99 -15.06
N VAL A 288 -3.61 -27.68 -15.10
CA VAL A 288 -3.03 -26.71 -14.16
C VAL A 288 -4.15 -26.05 -13.38
N PRO A 289 -4.23 -26.24 -12.06
CA PRO A 289 -5.20 -25.52 -11.25
C PRO A 289 -4.75 -24.06 -11.11
N ILE A 290 -5.71 -23.15 -11.25
CA ILE A 290 -5.52 -21.71 -11.07
C ILE A 290 -6.61 -21.14 -10.15
N LEU A 291 -6.40 -19.92 -9.68
CA LEU A 291 -7.40 -19.14 -8.96
C LEU A 291 -7.43 -17.73 -9.55
N LEU A 292 -8.63 -17.31 -9.97
CA LEU A 292 -8.90 -16.00 -10.52
C LEU A 292 -9.57 -15.14 -9.45
N ILE A 293 -9.02 -13.97 -9.18
CA ILE A 293 -9.56 -13.05 -8.18
C ILE A 293 -9.79 -11.69 -8.83
N GLN A 294 -11.05 -11.26 -8.82
CA GLN A 294 -11.42 -9.97 -9.39
C GLN A 294 -10.89 -8.84 -8.51
N GLN A 295 -10.31 -7.83 -9.16
CA GLN A 295 -9.95 -6.58 -8.54
C GLN A 295 -10.92 -5.49 -8.99
N PRO A 296 -11.66 -4.85 -8.06
CA PRO A 296 -12.68 -3.86 -8.42
C PRO A 296 -12.11 -2.51 -8.86
N GLY A 297 -10.79 -2.30 -8.82
CA GLY A 297 -10.22 -1.00 -9.08
C GLY A 297 -10.53 0.00 -7.96
N LYS A 298 -10.73 1.28 -8.32
CA LYS A 298 -11.10 2.36 -7.40
C LYS A 298 -12.55 2.15 -6.92
N ALA A 299 -12.69 1.73 -5.66
CA ALA A 299 -13.98 1.50 -5.01
C ALA A 299 -14.41 2.65 -4.07
N THR A 300 -13.44 3.44 -3.59
CA THR A 300 -13.64 4.55 -2.66
C THR A 300 -13.69 5.88 -3.41
N GLY A 301 -14.53 6.81 -2.96
CA GLY A 301 -14.77 8.09 -3.63
C GLY A 301 -15.77 8.00 -4.80
N ASP A 302 -16.23 9.17 -5.25
CA ASP A 302 -17.25 9.25 -6.31
C ASP A 302 -16.66 9.36 -7.71
N ASP A 303 -15.41 9.81 -7.82
CA ASP A 303 -14.73 9.94 -9.11
C ASP A 303 -14.20 8.59 -9.60
N GLN A 304 -14.43 8.29 -10.89
CA GLN A 304 -13.77 7.18 -11.60
C GLN A 304 -13.98 5.80 -10.94
N ARG A 305 -15.19 5.52 -10.48
CA ARG A 305 -15.56 4.20 -9.92
C ARG A 305 -15.19 3.07 -10.89
N GLY A 306 -14.55 2.03 -10.37
CA GLY A 306 -14.07 0.91 -11.18
C GLY A 306 -12.75 1.15 -11.91
N TRP A 307 -12.13 2.33 -11.80
CA TRP A 307 -10.87 2.59 -12.50
C TRP A 307 -9.76 1.65 -12.02
N GLY A 308 -9.03 1.06 -12.97
CA GLY A 308 -7.98 0.11 -12.65
C GLY A 308 -8.50 -1.27 -12.22
N SER A 309 -9.74 -1.60 -12.56
CA SER A 309 -10.29 -2.95 -12.39
C SER A 309 -9.57 -3.99 -13.25
N GLY A 310 -9.59 -5.23 -12.81
CA GLY A 310 -8.84 -6.31 -13.46
C GLY A 310 -8.95 -7.64 -12.71
N TRP A 311 -7.98 -8.51 -12.94
CA TRP A 311 -7.90 -9.84 -12.36
C TRP A 311 -6.51 -10.13 -11.84
N ASP A 312 -6.43 -10.77 -10.67
CA ASP A 312 -5.24 -11.50 -10.27
C ASP A 312 -5.40 -12.97 -10.68
N VAL A 313 -4.38 -13.50 -11.34
CA VAL A 313 -4.26 -14.91 -11.72
C VAL A 313 -3.21 -15.53 -10.82
N LEU A 314 -3.62 -16.43 -9.94
CA LEU A 314 -2.73 -17.24 -9.12
C LEU A 314 -2.47 -18.57 -9.82
N LEU A 315 -1.21 -19.01 -9.77
CA LEU A 315 -0.76 -20.25 -10.40
C LEU A 315 0.45 -20.85 -9.67
N PRO A 316 0.71 -22.17 -9.83
CA PRO A 316 1.83 -22.83 -9.15
C PRO A 316 3.19 -22.28 -9.61
N LYS A 317 4.21 -22.38 -8.74
CA LYS A 317 5.59 -22.10 -9.16
C LYS A 317 5.95 -22.95 -10.38
N GLY A 318 6.75 -22.38 -11.29
CA GLY A 318 7.14 -23.04 -12.54
C GLY A 318 6.22 -22.87 -13.76
N TRP A 319 4.98 -22.43 -13.56
CA TRP A 319 4.06 -22.10 -14.65
C TRP A 319 4.08 -20.61 -15.07
N GLY A 320 4.91 -19.79 -14.43
CA GLY A 320 4.99 -18.35 -14.68
C GLY A 320 5.13 -17.96 -16.16
N MET A 321 6.25 -18.34 -16.79
CA MET A 321 6.49 -17.99 -18.20
C MET A 321 5.52 -18.66 -19.18
N ALA A 322 5.05 -19.86 -18.85
CA ALA A 322 4.10 -20.61 -19.67
C ALA A 322 2.75 -19.88 -19.80
N PHE A 323 2.31 -19.17 -18.76
CA PHE A 323 1.12 -18.32 -18.79
C PHE A 323 1.40 -16.90 -19.28
N TRP A 324 2.56 -16.35 -18.93
CA TRP A 324 2.97 -14.99 -19.29
C TRP A 324 2.98 -14.74 -20.79
N ILE A 325 3.64 -15.64 -21.56
CA ILE A 325 3.81 -15.47 -23.00
C ILE A 325 2.46 -15.48 -23.74
N PRO A 326 1.53 -16.42 -23.50
CA PRO A 326 0.18 -16.37 -24.04
C PRO A 326 -0.55 -15.04 -23.80
N PHE A 327 -0.51 -14.49 -22.59
CA PHE A 327 -1.15 -13.20 -22.31
C PHE A 327 -0.56 -12.06 -23.15
N VAL A 328 0.77 -12.01 -23.28
CA VAL A 328 1.45 -11.00 -24.12
C VAL A 328 1.09 -11.18 -25.61
N TYR A 329 0.98 -12.42 -26.09
CA TYR A 329 0.59 -12.70 -27.48
C TYR A 329 -0.87 -12.32 -27.78
N ARG A 330 -1.73 -12.30 -26.75
CA ARG A 330 -3.11 -11.80 -26.82
C ARG A 330 -3.23 -10.27 -26.62
N GLY A 331 -2.10 -9.56 -26.55
CA GLY A 331 -2.03 -8.10 -26.57
C GLY A 331 -1.88 -7.45 -25.19
N ALA A 332 -1.66 -8.22 -24.13
CA ALA A 332 -1.32 -7.66 -22.83
C ALA A 332 0.03 -6.90 -22.90
N ARG A 333 0.07 -5.72 -22.28
CA ARG A 333 1.30 -4.94 -22.12
C ARG A 333 1.82 -5.07 -20.70
N VAL A 334 3.13 -5.09 -20.57
CA VAL A 334 3.82 -5.31 -19.30
C VAL A 334 4.24 -3.98 -18.70
N GLY A 335 3.87 -3.76 -17.45
CA GLY A 335 4.39 -2.67 -16.61
C GLY A 335 5.27 -3.24 -15.48
N GLY A 336 6.17 -2.40 -14.96
CA GLY A 336 7.02 -2.72 -13.82
C GLY A 336 6.58 -2.00 -12.53
N LEU A 337 7.54 -1.78 -11.63
CA LEU A 337 7.29 -1.13 -10.35
C LEU A 337 6.83 0.32 -10.51
N LYS A 338 7.36 1.04 -11.51
CA LYS A 338 6.96 2.42 -11.80
C LYS A 338 5.47 2.50 -12.16
N GLU A 339 5.00 1.62 -13.05
CA GLU A 339 3.60 1.55 -13.47
C GLU A 339 2.70 1.14 -12.29
N THR A 340 3.18 0.30 -11.37
CA THR A 340 2.47 -0.06 -10.15
C THR A 340 2.27 1.14 -9.22
N VAL A 341 3.32 1.95 -9.01
CA VAL A 341 3.22 3.18 -8.21
C VAL A 341 2.26 4.17 -8.85
N MET A 342 2.38 4.39 -10.17
CA MET A 342 1.48 5.27 -10.92
C MET A 342 0.03 4.78 -10.89
N HIS A 343 -0.18 3.46 -10.97
CA HIS A 343 -1.49 2.86 -10.82
C HIS A 343 -2.10 3.15 -9.45
N SER A 344 -1.36 2.90 -8.36
CA SER A 344 -1.80 3.22 -7.00
C SER A 344 -2.10 4.71 -6.83
N GLN A 345 -1.26 5.58 -7.40
CA GLN A 345 -1.45 7.03 -7.35
C GLN A 345 -2.74 7.47 -8.05
N TYR A 346 -3.00 6.99 -9.27
CA TYR A 346 -4.18 7.36 -10.03
C TYR A 346 -5.46 6.78 -9.40
N LYS A 347 -5.37 5.55 -8.87
CA LYS A 347 -6.42 4.90 -8.07
C LYS A 347 -6.74 5.69 -6.80
N GLY A 348 -5.79 6.46 -6.26
CA GLY A 348 -5.94 7.16 -4.99
C GLY A 348 -5.67 6.28 -3.76
N SER A 349 -5.02 5.12 -3.95
CA SER A 349 -4.74 4.16 -2.88
C SER A 349 -3.28 4.25 -2.42
N PRO A 350 -3.00 4.13 -1.11
CA PRO A 350 -1.63 4.13 -0.59
C PRO A 350 -0.85 2.90 -1.10
N ASN A 351 0.40 3.12 -1.48
CA ASN A 351 1.32 2.11 -1.97
C ASN A 351 2.36 1.73 -0.90
N VAL A 352 2.47 0.42 -0.62
CA VAL A 352 3.48 -0.12 0.30
C VAL A 352 4.83 -0.15 -0.40
N PRO A 353 5.94 0.14 0.30
CA PRO A 353 6.05 0.55 1.71
C PRO A 353 5.96 2.06 1.94
N GLY A 354 6.02 2.89 0.89
CA GLY A 354 6.27 4.33 1.01
C GLY A 354 5.18 5.17 1.66
N ASP A 355 3.90 4.80 1.52
CA ASP A 355 2.78 5.59 2.03
C ASP A 355 2.32 5.14 3.44
N PHE A 356 3.22 4.53 4.24
CA PHE A 356 2.90 4.05 5.59
C PHE A 356 3.91 4.59 6.61
N PRO A 357 3.81 5.88 6.98
CA PRO A 357 4.82 6.55 7.81
C PRO A 357 4.87 6.07 9.27
N ASP A 358 3.82 5.40 9.75
CA ASP A 358 3.71 4.80 11.08
C ASP A 358 4.20 3.35 11.13
N CYS A 359 4.59 2.76 9.99
CA CYS A 359 5.13 1.41 9.90
C CYS A 359 6.67 1.43 9.90
N PRO A 360 7.35 0.51 10.62
CA PRO A 360 8.82 0.38 10.56
C PRO A 360 9.36 0.22 9.14
N ALA A 361 8.65 -0.51 8.28
CA ALA A 361 9.03 -0.68 6.87
C ALA A 361 8.96 0.64 6.09
N GLY A 362 7.94 1.47 6.35
CA GLY A 362 7.81 2.78 5.73
C GLY A 362 8.90 3.76 6.19
N VAL A 363 9.25 3.73 7.47
CA VAL A 363 10.37 4.53 8.01
C VAL A 363 11.70 4.13 7.36
N ARG A 364 12.00 2.82 7.27
CA ARG A 364 13.21 2.30 6.60
C ARG A 364 13.26 2.72 5.12
N PHE A 365 12.14 2.58 4.41
CA PHE A 365 12.04 2.98 3.00
C PHE A 365 12.20 4.50 2.81
N ALA A 366 11.63 5.32 3.70
CA ALA A 366 11.79 6.77 3.65
C ALA A 366 13.24 7.20 3.89
N GLN A 367 13.96 6.54 4.81
CA GLN A 367 15.38 6.77 5.05
C GLN A 367 16.24 6.40 3.83
N GLU A 368 15.95 5.27 3.18
CA GLU A 368 16.64 4.86 1.96
C GLU A 368 16.38 5.83 0.80
N GLN A 369 15.13 6.25 0.60
CA GLN A 369 14.80 7.29 -0.38
C GLN A 369 15.51 8.62 -0.08
N ALA A 370 15.54 9.05 1.19
CA ALA A 370 16.23 10.27 1.60
C ALA A 370 17.73 10.20 1.30
N LYS A 371 18.38 9.05 1.55
CA LYS A 371 19.78 8.80 1.21
C LYS A 371 20.02 8.90 -0.30
N ASN A 372 19.18 8.24 -1.11
CA ASN A 372 19.26 8.26 -2.57
C ASN A 372 19.06 9.67 -3.14
N LEU A 373 18.15 10.47 -2.57
CA LEU A 373 17.92 11.86 -2.98
C LEU A 373 19.05 12.79 -2.55
N LEU A 374 19.60 12.58 -1.35
CA LEU A 374 20.76 13.31 -0.87
C LEU A 374 21.98 13.06 -1.76
N GLU A 375 22.24 11.81 -2.12
CA GLU A 375 23.32 11.44 -3.06
C GLU A 375 23.13 12.11 -4.43
N LYS A 376 21.90 12.07 -4.98
CA LYS A 376 21.59 12.78 -6.23
C LYS A 376 21.81 14.29 -6.12
N TYR A 377 21.55 14.88 -4.95
CA TYR A 377 21.73 16.30 -4.69
C TYR A 377 23.20 16.70 -4.50
N THR A 378 24.01 15.86 -3.85
CA THR A 378 25.45 16.11 -3.64
C THR A 378 26.26 15.85 -4.91
N ARG A 379 25.81 14.93 -5.78
CA ARG A 379 26.39 14.70 -7.11
C ARG A 379 26.30 15.91 -8.03
N ARG A 380 25.25 16.74 -7.88
CA ARG A 380 25.09 17.96 -8.69
C ARG A 380 25.98 19.08 -8.14
N PRO A 381 26.69 19.82 -9.01
CA PRO A 381 27.50 20.94 -8.57
C PRO A 381 26.62 22.06 -7.97
N PRO A 382 27.14 22.89 -7.05
CA PRO A 382 26.35 23.88 -6.31
C PRO A 382 25.51 24.83 -7.17
N ALA A 383 25.97 25.21 -8.37
CA ALA A 383 25.25 26.13 -9.26
C ALA A 383 24.12 25.46 -10.07
N LYS A 384 23.99 24.13 -10.02
CA LYS A 384 22.99 23.34 -10.76
C LYS A 384 21.98 22.65 -9.85
N ARG A 385 22.00 22.98 -8.56
CA ARG A 385 21.07 22.45 -7.56
C ARG A 385 20.39 23.59 -6.82
N PRO A 386 19.12 23.44 -6.41
CA PRO A 386 18.42 24.47 -5.66
C PRO A 386 19.04 24.66 -4.28
N ASN A 387 19.00 25.90 -3.78
CA ASN A 387 19.30 26.19 -2.38
C ASN A 387 17.96 26.15 -1.62
N TYR A 388 17.69 25.03 -0.94
CA TYR A 388 16.44 24.80 -0.25
C TYR A 388 16.27 25.70 0.98
N VAL A 389 17.37 26.08 1.65
CA VAL A 389 17.34 27.05 2.76
C VAL A 389 16.74 28.38 2.30
N LYS A 390 17.21 28.92 1.16
CA LYS A 390 16.66 30.16 0.59
C LYS A 390 15.22 30.05 0.11
N LEU A 391 14.81 28.85 -0.30
CA LEU A 391 13.44 28.57 -0.75
C LEU A 391 12.48 28.28 0.40
N GLY A 392 12.96 28.30 1.65
CA GLY A 392 12.14 28.04 2.83
C GLY A 392 11.86 26.56 3.10
N THR A 393 12.56 25.65 2.43
CA THR A 393 12.34 24.20 2.54
C THR A 393 13.37 23.59 3.50
N LEU A 394 12.90 23.19 4.68
CA LEU A 394 13.72 22.63 5.75
C LEU A 394 14.17 21.19 5.48
N ALA A 395 13.24 20.34 5.05
CA ALA A 395 13.46 18.91 4.82
C ALA A 395 13.04 18.52 3.38
N PRO A 396 13.90 18.73 2.37
CA PRO A 396 13.52 18.49 0.96
C PRO A 396 13.50 17.01 0.55
N PHE A 397 14.05 16.11 1.37
CA PHE A 397 14.24 14.68 1.04
C PHE A 397 13.47 13.72 1.95
N CYS A 398 12.75 14.25 2.93
CA CYS A 398 11.92 13.48 3.84
C CYS A 398 10.80 14.36 4.38
N CYS A 399 9.75 13.74 4.89
CA CYS A 399 8.65 14.44 5.53
C CYS A 399 8.78 14.33 7.06
N PRO A 400 9.05 15.42 7.79
CA PRO A 400 9.23 15.42 9.25
C PRO A 400 7.89 15.32 9.99
N TRP A 401 7.21 14.17 9.87
CA TRP A 401 5.88 13.93 10.43
C TRP A 401 5.81 14.09 11.95
N GLU A 402 6.85 13.63 12.66
CA GLU A 402 6.91 13.70 14.12
C GLU A 402 7.02 15.15 14.61
N GLN A 403 7.90 15.96 14.00
CA GLN A 403 8.02 17.37 14.33
C GLN A 403 6.73 18.11 13.98
N LEU A 404 6.16 17.86 12.80
CA LEU A 404 4.91 18.49 12.37
C LEU A 404 3.77 18.25 13.36
N THR A 405 3.56 17.00 13.79
CA THR A 405 2.47 16.65 14.71
C THR A 405 2.70 17.19 16.12
N ARG A 406 3.95 17.19 16.61
CA ARG A 406 4.31 17.83 17.91
C ARG A 406 4.09 19.33 17.88
N ASP A 407 4.46 20.00 16.79
CA ASP A 407 4.26 21.44 16.62
C ASP A 407 2.78 21.80 16.66
N TRP A 408 1.92 21.02 15.99
CA TRP A 408 0.47 21.24 16.00
C TRP A 408 -0.17 20.94 17.37
N GLU A 409 0.26 19.87 18.05
CA GLU A 409 -0.17 19.56 19.43
C GLU A 409 0.13 20.73 20.37
N SER A 410 1.37 21.24 20.33
CA SER A 410 1.80 22.39 21.15
C SER A 410 1.02 23.67 20.82
N ARG A 411 0.71 23.92 19.54
CA ARG A 411 -0.07 25.09 19.12
C ARG A 411 -1.50 25.09 19.66
N VAL A 412 -2.14 23.92 19.68
CA VAL A 412 -3.51 23.78 20.19
C VAL A 412 -3.52 23.99 21.71
N GLN A 413 -2.61 23.34 22.43
CA GLN A 413 -2.46 23.50 23.89
C GLN A 413 -2.19 24.96 24.31
N ALA A 414 -1.28 25.64 23.61
CA ALA A 414 -0.94 27.04 23.92
C ALA A 414 -2.13 28.01 23.70
N ARG A 415 -3.06 27.70 22.80
CA ARG A 415 -4.29 28.49 22.58
C ARG A 415 -5.32 28.27 23.68
N GLU A 416 -5.34 27.10 24.29
CA GLU A 416 -6.26 26.77 25.39
C GLU A 416 -5.80 27.38 26.72
N GLU A 417 -4.49 27.45 26.94
CA GLU A 417 -3.89 28.09 28.14
C GLU A 417 -3.96 29.63 28.12
N SER A 418 -4.34 30.24 27.00
CA SER A 418 -4.56 31.68 26.86
C SER A 418 -6.06 32.01 26.74
N PRO A 419 -6.85 31.99 27.83
CA PRO A 419 -8.19 32.54 27.78
C PRO A 419 -8.11 34.08 27.68
N ALA A 420 -8.82 34.63 26.71
CA ALA A 420 -8.96 36.06 26.50
C ALA A 420 -9.46 36.76 27.78
N ILE A 421 -8.69 37.73 28.26
CA ILE A 421 -9.15 38.72 29.24
C ILE A 421 -10.32 39.48 28.59
N PRO A 422 -11.52 39.53 29.18
CA PRO A 422 -12.58 40.41 28.69
C PRO A 422 -12.09 41.85 28.88
N SER A 423 -11.98 42.60 27.79
CA SER A 423 -11.78 44.05 27.88
C SER A 423 -13.00 44.67 28.58
N PRO A 424 -12.84 45.54 29.59
CA PRO A 424 -13.98 46.19 30.21
C PRO A 424 -14.64 47.12 29.19
N GLY A 425 -15.95 47.02 29.06
CA GLY A 425 -16.77 47.89 28.22
C GLY A 425 -16.58 49.36 28.60
N GLY A 426 -16.60 50.21 27.58
CA GLY A 426 -16.58 51.66 27.75
C GLY A 426 -17.90 52.15 28.35
N GLU A 427 -17.78 52.98 29.37
CA GLU A 427 -18.79 53.97 29.73
C GLU A 427 -18.11 55.35 29.77
N GLU A 428 -18.74 56.31 29.10
CA GLU A 428 -18.40 57.72 29.13
C GLU A 428 -18.71 58.36 30.49
N SER A 429 -17.77 59.13 31.04
CA SER A 429 -17.97 60.50 31.58
C SER A 429 -16.70 61.03 32.27
N GLY A 430 -16.25 62.24 31.92
CA GLY A 430 -15.10 62.93 32.55
C GLY A 430 -15.51 63.89 33.68
N PRO A 431 -14.69 64.89 34.10
CA PRO A 431 -13.22 64.98 34.09
C PRO A 431 -12.59 65.40 35.45
N ARG A 432 -11.27 65.14 35.60
CA ARG A 432 -10.25 65.81 36.46
C ARG A 432 -10.43 65.87 38.00
N ARG A 433 -9.48 65.27 38.73
CA ARG A 433 -8.43 65.96 39.53
C ARG A 433 -7.41 64.98 40.12
N ASP A 434 -6.19 65.50 40.27
CA ASP A 434 -4.96 64.87 40.73
C ASP A 434 -5.03 64.23 42.13
N VAL A 435 -4.19 63.21 42.37
CA VAL A 435 -3.17 63.10 43.44
C VAL A 435 -2.76 61.62 43.63
N VAL A 436 -1.45 61.40 43.67
CA VAL A 436 -0.68 60.18 43.99
C VAL A 436 -0.07 60.39 45.40
N PRO A 437 0.54 59.43 46.14
CA PRO A 437 0.43 57.96 46.27
C PRO A 437 0.18 57.53 47.75
N CYS A 438 0.06 56.21 48.04
CA CYS A 438 0.95 55.47 48.97
C CYS A 438 0.41 54.07 49.34
N ALA A 439 1.32 53.10 49.35
CA ALA A 439 1.22 51.79 50.02
C ALA A 439 1.54 51.95 51.53
N PRO A 440 1.79 50.89 52.34
CA PRO A 440 1.37 49.48 52.35
C PRO A 440 0.79 49.07 53.74
N THR A 441 0.47 47.78 53.94
CA THR A 441 0.99 46.91 55.05
C THR A 441 -0.06 45.97 55.65
N ALA A 442 0.30 44.67 55.57
CA ALA A 442 0.01 43.51 56.42
C ALA A 442 -1.13 43.55 57.45
N GLN A 443 -1.88 42.45 57.52
CA GLN A 443 -1.70 41.49 58.63
C GLN A 443 -2.33 40.12 58.34
N ARG A 444 -1.69 39.15 58.98
CA ARG A 444 -1.81 37.70 58.91
C ARG A 444 -2.76 37.27 60.02
N THR A 445 -3.73 36.40 59.77
CA THR A 445 -4.23 35.49 60.83
C THR A 445 -4.73 34.18 60.21
N LEU A 446 -4.07 33.10 60.60
CA LEU A 446 -4.51 31.71 60.48
C LEU A 446 -5.70 31.47 61.40
N GLN A 447 -6.75 30.78 60.93
CA GLN A 447 -7.50 29.83 61.76
C GLN A 447 -7.96 28.64 60.89
N LEU A 448 -7.58 27.44 61.33
CA LEU A 448 -8.15 26.16 60.94
C LEU A 448 -9.48 25.95 61.67
N SER A 449 -10.44 25.29 61.02
CA SER A 449 -11.22 24.21 61.63
C SER A 449 -11.98 23.42 60.55
N ASP A 450 -11.81 22.11 60.59
CA ASP A 450 -12.56 21.06 59.89
C ASP A 450 -14.06 21.08 60.25
N ASP A 451 -14.95 20.63 59.34
CA ASP A 451 -15.67 19.37 59.58
C ASP A 451 -16.43 18.83 58.35
N ALA A 452 -16.72 17.54 58.41
CA ALA A 452 -17.05 16.60 57.34
C ALA A 452 -18.53 16.52 56.89
N GLY A 453 -18.71 16.12 55.62
CA GLY A 453 -19.15 14.75 55.31
C GLY A 453 -20.63 14.34 55.45
N THR A 454 -21.31 14.37 54.31
CA THR A 454 -22.54 13.71 53.83
C THR A 454 -22.92 12.33 54.38
N SER A 455 -24.24 12.04 54.51
CA SER A 455 -24.85 10.75 54.10
C SER A 455 -26.39 10.75 54.01
N LEU A 456 -26.89 9.85 53.14
CA LEU A 456 -28.16 9.06 53.16
C LEU A 456 -29.26 9.29 52.08
N ASN A 457 -29.26 8.34 51.12
CA ASN A 457 -30.27 7.30 50.78
C ASN A 457 -31.64 7.60 50.14
N ASP A 458 -31.78 7.04 48.92
CA ASP A 458 -32.69 5.96 48.44
C ASP A 458 -34.22 5.98 48.67
N ALA A 459 -34.94 5.71 47.56
CA ALA A 459 -36.14 4.85 47.53
C ALA A 459 -36.39 4.24 46.12
N ASP A 460 -36.58 2.92 46.09
CA ASP A 460 -36.88 2.04 44.95
C ASP A 460 -38.36 2.04 44.48
N MET A 461 -38.63 1.60 43.23
CA MET A 461 -39.70 0.62 42.94
C MET A 461 -39.58 -0.08 41.56
N MET A 462 -39.89 -1.39 41.59
CA MET A 462 -39.85 -2.52 40.62
C MET A 462 -40.64 -2.39 39.29
N ASP A 463 -40.71 -3.36 38.36
CA ASP A 463 -39.87 -4.39 37.71
C ASP A 463 -40.83 -5.25 36.85
N THR A 464 -40.46 -5.70 35.64
CA THR A 464 -41.10 -6.84 34.94
C THR A 464 -40.18 -7.43 33.85
N ASP A 465 -39.73 -8.67 34.07
CA ASP A 465 -38.85 -9.56 33.28
C ASP A 465 -39.42 -10.01 31.90
N CYS A 466 -38.69 -10.54 30.88
CA CYS A 466 -37.63 -11.58 30.84
C CYS A 466 -37.05 -11.73 29.37
N PRO A 467 -36.07 -12.62 29.03
CA PRO A 467 -34.63 -12.34 29.00
C PRO A 467 -33.93 -12.53 27.61
N ALA A 468 -32.77 -11.89 27.42
CA ALA A 468 -31.82 -12.17 26.32
C ALA A 468 -30.42 -12.50 26.89
N PRO A 469 -29.67 -13.47 26.31
CA PRO A 469 -28.48 -14.02 26.94
C PRO A 469 -27.27 -13.08 26.88
N ALA A 470 -26.70 -12.85 28.07
CA ALA A 470 -25.30 -12.57 28.40
C ALA A 470 -24.48 -11.79 27.35
N GLY A 471 -24.53 -10.46 27.47
CA GLY A 471 -23.55 -9.57 26.88
C GLY A 471 -22.17 -9.74 27.51
N THR A 472 -21.21 -10.21 26.71
CA THR A 472 -19.79 -10.04 27.01
C THR A 472 -19.48 -8.56 27.06
N LYS A 473 -19.23 -8.04 28.28
CA LYS A 473 -18.71 -6.69 28.52
C LYS A 473 -17.63 -6.38 27.47
N TRP A 474 -17.89 -5.36 26.65
CA TRP A 474 -16.86 -4.69 25.89
C TRP A 474 -15.82 -4.18 26.89
N VAL A 475 -14.72 -4.92 27.03
CA VAL A 475 -13.51 -4.44 27.67
C VAL A 475 -13.03 -3.31 26.77
N ALA A 476 -13.28 -2.07 27.21
CA ALA A 476 -12.67 -0.88 26.65
C ALA A 476 -11.17 -1.15 26.55
N GLY A 477 -10.69 -1.26 25.30
CA GLY A 477 -9.30 -1.56 25.02
C GLY A 477 -8.41 -0.58 25.77
N ARG A 478 -7.51 -1.14 26.58
CA ARG A 478 -6.33 -0.50 27.17
C ARG A 478 -5.84 0.64 26.27
N GLY A 479 -5.84 1.86 26.81
CA GLY A 479 -5.46 3.07 26.09
C GLY A 479 -4.12 2.88 25.37
N ALA A 480 -4.12 3.17 24.07
CA ALA A 480 -2.89 3.29 23.31
C ALA A 480 -1.96 4.31 24.01
N PRO A 481 -0.64 4.05 24.11
CA PRO A 481 0.26 4.98 24.77
C PRO A 481 0.16 6.35 24.11
N ARG A 482 -0.05 7.39 24.92
CA ARG A 482 -0.24 8.81 24.59
C ARG A 482 0.91 9.47 23.79
N SER A 483 1.77 8.72 23.09
CA SER A 483 3.10 9.22 22.67
C SER A 483 3.58 8.88 21.26
N LEU A 484 2.83 8.15 20.41
CA LEU A 484 3.32 7.74 19.08
C LEU A 484 2.51 8.37 17.93
N LEU A 485 3.21 8.72 16.85
CA LEU A 485 2.61 9.14 15.57
C LEU A 485 1.69 8.02 15.07
N CYS A 486 0.44 8.36 14.73
CA CYS A 486 -0.51 7.41 14.19
C CYS A 486 -1.18 7.93 12.92
N VAL A 487 -1.63 7.03 12.05
CA VAL A 487 -2.45 7.39 10.89
C VAL A 487 -3.88 6.94 11.12
N VAL A 488 -4.83 7.86 10.98
CA VAL A 488 -6.26 7.57 11.12
C VAL A 488 -6.75 6.74 9.93
N ARG A 489 -7.19 5.51 10.22
CA ARG A 489 -7.76 4.58 9.23
C ARG A 489 -9.21 4.17 9.55
N SER A 490 -9.80 4.73 10.60
CA SER A 490 -11.18 4.44 10.99
C SER A 490 -12.16 5.02 9.96
N ARG A 491 -12.87 4.14 9.23
CA ARG A 491 -13.83 4.57 8.19
C ARG A 491 -14.93 5.50 8.73
N LYS A 492 -15.34 5.33 9.99
CA LYS A 492 -16.35 6.20 10.62
C LYS A 492 -15.84 7.63 10.73
N LEU A 493 -14.64 7.81 11.28
CA LEU A 493 -14.02 9.14 11.43
C LEU A 493 -13.64 9.74 10.07
N LEU A 494 -13.11 8.94 9.15
CA LEU A 494 -12.76 9.44 7.81
C LEU A 494 -14.01 9.89 7.03
N ARG A 495 -15.16 9.23 7.17
CA ARG A 495 -16.43 9.67 6.57
C ARG A 495 -16.91 11.01 7.15
N GLN A 496 -16.76 11.20 8.47
CA GLN A 496 -17.06 12.49 9.11
C GLN A 496 -16.15 13.60 8.56
N LEU A 497 -14.83 13.36 8.51
CA LEU A 497 -13.87 14.32 7.95
C LEU A 497 -14.13 14.60 6.46
N SER A 498 -14.48 13.58 5.69
CA SER A 498 -14.85 13.70 4.28
C SER A 498 -16.04 14.63 4.09
N ALA A 499 -17.07 14.51 4.94
CA ALA A 499 -18.23 15.40 4.91
C ALA A 499 -17.86 16.86 5.20
N TRP A 500 -16.91 17.11 6.11
CA TRP A 500 -16.46 18.47 6.44
C TRP A 500 -15.52 19.09 5.41
N CYS A 501 -14.73 18.29 4.70
CA CYS A 501 -13.86 18.74 3.61
C CYS A 501 -14.57 18.85 2.25
N GLY A 502 -15.74 18.23 2.10
CA GLY A 502 -16.47 18.14 0.85
C GLY A 502 -16.96 19.49 0.33
N ASP A 503 -17.17 19.59 -0.99
CA ASP A 503 -17.67 20.80 -1.61
C ASP A 503 -19.10 21.08 -1.12
N SER A 504 -19.37 22.28 -0.58
CA SER A 504 -20.70 22.66 -0.08
C SER A 504 -21.82 22.45 -1.13
N ARG A 505 -21.48 22.47 -2.43
CA ARG A 505 -22.41 22.18 -3.54
C ARG A 505 -22.77 20.70 -3.69
N ALA A 506 -21.86 19.79 -3.32
CA ALA A 506 -22.13 18.35 -3.27
C ALA A 506 -22.89 17.98 -1.99
N ALA A 507 -22.60 18.65 -0.87
CA ALA A 507 -23.34 18.51 0.39
C ALA A 507 -24.84 18.85 0.24
N GLN A 508 -25.18 19.83 -0.61
CA GLN A 508 -26.59 20.15 -0.93
C GLN A 508 -27.34 19.05 -1.72
N ARG A 509 -26.62 18.12 -2.38
CA ARG A 509 -27.25 17.05 -3.20
C ARG A 509 -27.54 15.77 -2.42
N ALA A 510 -27.07 15.66 -1.17
CA ALA A 510 -27.32 14.49 -0.32
C ALA A 510 -27.84 14.91 1.07
N PRO A 511 -29.07 15.44 1.19
CA PRO A 511 -29.69 15.58 2.50
C PRO A 511 -30.12 14.18 2.96
N GLY A 512 -29.25 13.48 3.70
CA GLY A 512 -29.50 12.07 3.99
C GLY A 512 -28.71 11.49 5.17
N ARG A 513 -29.32 11.60 6.35
CA ARG A 513 -29.10 10.86 7.62
C ARG A 513 -27.79 11.13 8.39
N GLY A 514 -27.93 11.88 9.49
CA GLY A 514 -27.07 11.77 10.68
C GLY A 514 -25.68 12.40 10.59
N GLN A 515 -25.46 13.38 9.71
CA GLN A 515 -24.20 14.12 9.70
C GLN A 515 -24.10 15.01 10.94
N GLN A 516 -23.03 14.82 11.70
CA GLN A 516 -22.70 15.66 12.84
C GLN A 516 -22.09 16.96 12.31
N ASP A 517 -22.66 18.10 12.70
CA ASP A 517 -22.14 19.41 12.33
C ASP A 517 -20.71 19.59 12.86
N LEU A 518 -19.93 20.38 12.12
CA LEU A 518 -18.59 20.78 12.55
C LEU A 518 -18.72 21.70 13.77
N THR A 519 -18.72 21.11 14.96
CA THR A 519 -18.78 21.80 16.25
C THR A 519 -17.42 21.77 16.92
N ARG A 520 -17.12 22.82 17.70
CA ARG A 520 -15.85 22.93 18.43
C ARG A 520 -15.62 21.74 19.36
N GLU A 521 -16.67 21.30 20.07
CA GLU A 521 -16.63 20.15 20.98
C GLU A 521 -16.28 18.85 20.25
N ALA A 522 -16.86 18.62 19.06
CA ALA A 522 -16.52 17.45 18.25
C ALA A 522 -15.05 17.49 17.82
N CYS A 523 -14.54 18.63 17.37
CA CYS A 523 -13.13 18.80 16.99
C CYS A 523 -12.18 18.53 18.17
N LEU A 524 -12.50 19.03 19.37
CA LEU A 524 -11.71 18.81 20.58
C LEU A 524 -11.71 17.34 20.99
N SER A 525 -12.89 16.70 21.03
CA SER A 525 -13.00 15.27 21.38
C SER A 525 -12.18 14.35 20.46
N ILE A 526 -12.11 14.70 19.16
CA ILE A 526 -11.30 13.96 18.18
C ILE A 526 -9.81 14.22 18.41
N SER A 527 -9.44 15.47 18.67
CA SER A 527 -8.04 15.87 18.93
C SER A 527 -7.50 15.26 20.22
N ASP A 528 -8.27 15.24 21.30
CA ASP A 528 -7.90 14.63 22.58
C ASP A 528 -7.66 13.13 22.46
N ARG A 529 -8.47 12.47 21.62
CA ARG A 529 -8.34 11.04 21.35
C ARG A 529 -7.12 10.74 20.45
N PHE A 530 -6.78 11.65 19.55
CA PHE A 530 -5.75 11.46 18.52
C PHE A 530 -4.84 12.70 18.37
N PRO A 531 -4.03 13.05 19.39
CA PRO A 531 -3.30 14.33 19.41
C PRO A 531 -2.19 14.41 18.34
N ARG A 532 -1.56 13.27 18.01
CA ARG A 532 -0.50 13.16 16.99
C ARG A 532 -0.92 12.23 15.86
N ALA A 533 -2.06 12.55 15.26
CA ALA A 533 -2.61 11.81 14.13
C ALA A 533 -2.34 12.47 12.78
N LEU A 534 -2.16 11.62 11.77
CA LEU A 534 -2.14 11.98 10.36
C LEU A 534 -3.39 11.44 9.65
N VAL A 535 -3.84 12.18 8.65
CA VAL A 535 -4.94 11.78 7.77
C VAL A 535 -4.42 11.69 6.34
N TRP A 536 -4.69 10.56 5.68
CA TRP A 536 -4.42 10.40 4.25
C TRP A 536 -5.39 11.25 3.45
N VAL A 537 -4.87 12.06 2.53
CA VAL A 537 -5.66 12.98 1.71
C VAL A 537 -5.29 12.87 0.24
N ARG A 538 -6.30 13.00 -0.61
CA ARG A 538 -6.14 13.26 -2.04
C ARG A 538 -6.23 14.76 -2.27
N LEU A 539 -5.36 15.27 -3.12
CA LEU A 539 -5.23 16.68 -3.45
C LEU A 539 -5.42 16.85 -4.96
N SER A 540 -6.28 17.78 -5.36
CA SER A 540 -6.48 18.12 -6.77
C SER A 540 -6.22 19.60 -6.98
N LEU A 541 -5.26 19.94 -7.82
CA LEU A 541 -4.93 21.33 -8.14
C LEU A 541 -6.11 22.00 -8.89
N LEU A 542 -6.42 23.25 -8.52
CA LEU A 542 -7.47 24.02 -9.20
C LEU A 542 -7.01 24.61 -10.54
N SER A 543 -5.71 24.85 -10.69
CA SER A 543 -5.12 25.43 -11.90
C SER A 543 -3.91 24.62 -12.37
N LYS A 544 -3.44 24.91 -13.59
CA LYS A 544 -2.27 24.24 -14.19
C LYS A 544 -1.08 24.16 -13.21
N GLY A 545 -0.58 22.96 -12.98
CA GLY A 545 0.60 22.66 -12.17
C GLY A 545 0.79 21.14 -12.09
N SER A 546 1.99 20.71 -11.73
CA SER A 546 2.26 19.32 -11.36
C SER A 546 2.86 19.32 -9.94
N PRO A 547 2.18 18.73 -8.95
CA PRO A 547 2.75 18.61 -7.61
C PRO A 547 3.92 17.63 -7.64
N GLU A 548 4.98 17.92 -6.89
CA GLU A 548 6.15 17.04 -6.76
C GLU A 548 6.11 16.26 -5.44
N PRO A 549 6.84 15.13 -5.31
CA PRO A 549 7.07 14.51 -4.01
C PRO A 549 7.66 15.50 -3.00
N HIS A 550 7.30 15.36 -1.72
CA HIS A 550 7.69 16.27 -0.62
C HIS A 550 7.19 17.72 -0.78
N THR A 551 6.20 17.95 -1.65
CA THR A 551 5.48 19.23 -1.71
C THR A 551 4.82 19.51 -0.36
N MET A 552 4.98 20.73 0.13
CA MET A 552 4.36 21.19 1.37
C MET A 552 2.90 21.56 1.14
N ILE A 553 2.04 21.12 2.04
CA ILE A 553 0.62 21.48 2.09
C ILE A 553 0.50 22.56 3.17
N CYS A 554 0.01 23.74 2.82
CA CYS A 554 -0.06 24.91 3.68
C CYS A 554 -1.50 25.41 3.81
N VAL A 555 -1.82 25.98 4.97
CA VAL A 555 -3.08 26.65 5.26
C VAL A 555 -3.12 27.99 4.51
N PRO A 556 -4.17 28.27 3.71
CA PRO A 556 -4.35 29.58 3.09
C PRO A 556 -4.70 30.61 4.16
N ALA A 557 -4.19 31.83 4.00
CA ALA A 557 -4.62 32.95 4.82
C ALA A 557 -5.92 33.56 4.26
N GLU A 558 -6.61 34.38 5.07
CA GLU A 558 -7.87 35.01 4.67
C GLU A 558 -7.70 35.89 3.42
N GLU A 559 -6.57 36.59 3.30
CA GLU A 559 -6.25 37.37 2.11
C GLU A 559 -6.11 36.54 0.84
N ASP A 560 -5.63 35.29 0.95
CA ASP A 560 -5.45 34.40 -0.19
C ASP A 560 -6.80 33.96 -0.75
N LEU A 561 -7.74 33.65 0.15
CA LEU A 561 -9.11 33.24 -0.18
C LEU A 561 -9.90 34.40 -0.79
N LEU A 562 -9.81 35.60 -0.18
CA LEU A 562 -10.42 36.81 -0.72
C LEU A 562 -9.89 37.13 -2.12
N GLN A 563 -8.58 37.00 -2.37
CA GLN A 563 -8.01 37.21 -3.69
C GLN A 563 -8.50 36.18 -4.71
N LEU A 564 -8.59 34.90 -4.34
CA LEU A 564 -9.11 33.84 -5.20
C LEU A 564 -10.59 34.06 -5.55
N SER A 565 -11.38 34.58 -4.61
CA SER A 565 -12.79 34.91 -4.85
C SER A 565 -12.96 36.08 -5.84
N ARG A 566 -12.02 37.05 -5.83
CA ARG A 566 -12.00 38.21 -6.74
C ARG A 566 -11.48 37.85 -8.13
N ASP A 567 -10.42 37.04 -8.22
CA ASP A 567 -9.82 36.60 -9.48
C ASP A 567 -9.66 35.07 -9.51
N ARG A 568 -10.47 34.41 -10.34
CA ARG A 568 -10.41 32.96 -10.53
C ARG A 568 -9.13 32.48 -11.21
N LEU A 569 -8.39 33.36 -11.88
CA LEU A 569 -7.10 33.03 -12.49
C LEU A 569 -5.92 33.19 -11.53
N TYR A 570 -6.19 33.69 -10.31
CA TYR A 570 -5.17 33.85 -9.28
C TYR A 570 -4.51 32.51 -8.95
N ARG A 571 -3.19 32.44 -9.13
CA ARG A 571 -2.41 31.22 -8.95
C ARG A 571 -2.15 30.91 -7.47
N GLY A 572 -2.13 31.94 -6.62
CA GLY A 572 -1.69 31.90 -5.23
C GLY A 572 -0.51 32.84 -4.98
N PRO A 573 -0.18 33.10 -3.70
CA PRO A 573 0.90 34.02 -3.33
C PRO A 573 2.28 33.44 -3.64
N GLN A 574 3.31 34.28 -3.55
CA GLN A 574 4.71 33.87 -3.65
C GLN A 574 5.41 34.01 -2.30
N GLU A 575 6.14 32.97 -1.88
CA GLU A 575 6.95 32.97 -0.67
C GLU A 575 8.15 33.92 -0.79
N SER A 576 8.43 34.67 0.27
CA SER A 576 9.63 35.50 0.38
C SER A 576 10.89 34.64 0.50
N LYS A 577 12.02 35.11 -0.06
CA LYS A 577 13.30 34.40 0.05
C LYS A 577 13.82 34.46 1.48
N HIS A 578 14.23 33.31 1.99
CA HIS A 578 14.79 33.14 3.33
C HIS A 578 16.29 33.46 3.34
N SER A 579 16.80 33.91 4.49
CA SER A 579 18.24 34.11 4.69
C SER A 579 18.95 32.76 4.88
N ASP A 580 20.17 32.64 4.38
CA ASP A 580 20.96 31.39 4.48
C ASP A 580 22.09 31.60 5.52
N PRO A 581 21.89 31.21 6.79
CA PRO A 581 22.88 31.41 7.85
C PRO A 581 24.08 30.46 7.71
N PHE A 582 23.96 29.40 6.90
CA PHE A 582 25.00 28.38 6.75
C PHE A 582 26.02 28.75 5.67
N LYS A 583 25.66 29.62 4.72
CA LYS A 583 26.56 30.05 3.63
C LYS A 583 27.89 30.61 4.15
N SER A 584 27.86 31.47 5.17
CA SER A 584 29.08 32.06 5.75
C SER A 584 29.91 31.03 6.50
N LYS A 585 29.27 30.13 7.26
CA LYS A 585 29.91 29.02 7.98
C LYS A 585 30.63 28.07 7.03
N ILE A 586 29.99 27.68 5.92
CA ILE A 586 30.59 26.82 4.89
C ILE A 586 31.80 27.48 4.24
N ARG A 587 31.73 28.80 3.96
CA ARG A 587 32.87 29.54 3.41
C ARG A 587 34.06 29.51 4.37
N LYS A 588 33.84 29.78 5.67
CA LYS A 588 34.87 29.71 6.72
C LYS A 588 35.49 28.31 6.81
N GLN A 589 34.67 27.24 6.81
CA GLN A 589 35.16 25.86 6.81
C GLN A 589 36.03 25.53 5.59
N LYS A 590 35.66 26.00 4.39
CA LYS A 590 36.47 25.81 3.18
C LYS A 590 37.80 26.57 3.24
N GLU A 591 37.79 27.79 3.77
CA GLU A 591 39.00 28.59 3.97
C GLU A 591 39.93 27.95 5.00
N GLN A 592 39.37 27.43 6.11
CA GLN A 592 40.11 26.69 7.13
C GLN A 592 40.71 25.40 6.56
N LYS A 593 39.92 24.56 5.88
CA LYS A 593 40.40 23.32 5.24
C LYS A 593 41.50 23.58 4.19
N LYS A 594 41.43 24.73 3.51
CA LYS A 594 42.48 25.19 2.57
C LYS A 594 43.76 25.63 3.30
N ARG A 595 43.65 26.24 4.49
CA ARG A 595 44.79 26.61 5.34
C ARG A 595 45.47 25.37 5.93
N GLU A 596 44.69 24.44 6.48
CA GLU A 596 45.20 23.16 7.02
C GLU A 596 45.96 22.38 5.95
N LYS A 597 45.38 22.21 4.74
CA LYS A 597 46.07 21.60 3.60
C LYS A 597 47.37 22.30 3.17
N ARG A 598 47.50 23.60 3.42
CA ARG A 598 48.73 24.37 3.10
C ARG A 598 49.77 24.26 4.21
N GLN A 599 49.35 24.03 5.46
CA GLN A 599 50.23 23.91 6.63
C GLN A 599 50.80 22.49 6.80
N SER A 600 50.21 21.48 6.16
CA SER A 600 50.73 20.10 6.12
C SER A 600 51.01 19.61 4.68
N PRO A 601 52.08 20.07 4.00
CA PRO A 601 52.50 19.52 2.72
C PRO A 601 53.51 18.38 2.96
N GLY A 602 53.05 17.13 3.06
CA GLY A 602 53.88 15.92 3.16
C GLY A 602 53.31 14.77 2.30
N PRO A 603 54.16 13.88 1.75
CA PRO A 603 53.87 13.13 0.52
C PRO A 603 52.86 11.99 0.71
N ALA A 604 52.13 11.70 -0.36
CA ALA A 604 51.24 10.56 -0.47
C ALA A 604 52.02 9.23 -0.38
N ALA A 605 51.87 8.50 0.73
CA ALA A 605 52.03 7.05 0.82
C ALA A 605 51.57 6.55 2.20
N ALA A 606 50.33 6.07 2.28
CA ALA A 606 49.90 4.92 3.09
C ALA A 606 48.41 4.70 2.82
N GLU A 607 48.09 3.82 1.87
CA GLU A 607 46.82 3.09 1.93
C GLU A 607 46.86 2.21 3.18
N GLY A 608 45.99 2.48 4.14
CA GLY A 608 45.84 1.67 5.34
C GLY A 608 45.20 2.42 6.49
N LEU A 609 44.02 1.96 6.90
CA LEU A 609 43.22 2.37 8.06
C LEU A 609 42.43 3.67 7.88
N ALA A 610 41.17 3.49 7.47
CA ALA A 610 40.09 4.43 7.75
C ALA A 610 39.85 4.50 9.27
N GLU A 611 40.65 5.30 9.98
CA GLU A 611 40.24 5.84 11.28
C GLU A 611 39.14 6.87 11.04
N GLY A 612 38.02 6.66 11.73
CA GLY A 612 36.80 7.45 11.57
C GLY A 612 37.02 8.94 11.85
N ASP A 613 36.32 9.77 11.07
CA ASP A 613 36.17 11.20 11.34
C ASP A 613 35.81 11.42 12.82
N PRO A 614 36.41 12.41 13.51
CA PRO A 614 36.09 12.69 14.90
C PRO A 614 34.59 13.01 15.07
N PRO A 615 33.95 12.55 16.16
CA PRO A 615 32.52 12.70 16.36
C PRO A 615 32.20 14.18 16.62
N GLY A 616 31.63 14.87 15.64
CA GLY A 616 31.09 16.23 15.85
C GLY A 616 31.03 17.16 14.64
N HIS A 617 31.76 16.88 13.55
CA HIS A 617 31.72 17.74 12.36
C HIS A 617 30.72 17.21 11.33
N GLN A 618 29.42 17.50 11.52
CA GLN A 618 28.43 17.30 10.44
C GLN A 618 28.86 18.12 9.21
N ALA A 619 29.10 17.43 8.09
CA ALA A 619 29.47 18.07 6.83
C ALA A 619 28.35 19.00 6.34
N LEU A 620 28.55 20.31 6.52
CA LEU A 620 27.60 21.32 6.09
C LEU A 620 27.50 21.35 4.56
N THR A 621 26.33 20.99 4.05
CA THR A 621 26.08 20.98 2.60
C THR A 621 25.38 22.27 2.18
N LEU A 622 26.01 23.05 1.31
CA LEU A 622 25.45 24.33 0.85
C LEU A 622 24.06 24.16 0.25
N GLY A 623 23.07 24.85 0.81
CA GLY A 623 21.69 24.81 0.34
C GLY A 623 20.81 23.78 1.03
N LEU A 624 21.32 23.06 2.04
CA LEU A 624 20.54 22.23 2.94
C LEU A 624 20.57 22.80 4.35
N TRP A 625 19.47 22.66 5.07
CA TRP A 625 19.44 22.93 6.50
C TRP A 625 20.36 21.95 7.23
N SER A 626 21.09 22.44 8.23
CA SER A 626 21.99 21.61 9.04
C SER A 626 21.70 21.83 10.52
N GLY A 627 21.67 20.76 11.31
CA GLY A 627 21.27 20.78 12.71
C GLY A 627 19.78 20.49 12.92
N PRO A 628 19.26 20.66 14.16
CA PRO A 628 17.87 20.41 14.48
C PRO A 628 16.95 21.32 13.65
N LEU A 629 15.79 20.79 13.26
CA LEU A 629 14.78 21.57 12.56
C LEU A 629 14.18 22.60 13.52
N PRO A 630 13.98 23.86 13.09
CA PRO A 630 13.15 24.79 13.82
C PRO A 630 11.68 24.34 13.77
N VAL A 631 10.81 25.06 14.47
CA VAL A 631 9.34 24.86 14.40
C VAL A 631 8.90 24.90 12.94
N VAL A 632 8.54 23.74 12.39
CA VAL A 632 8.33 23.52 10.97
C VAL A 632 7.06 24.23 10.51
N THR A 633 6.06 24.30 11.39
CA THR A 633 4.77 24.94 11.13
C THR A 633 4.84 26.45 10.90
N SER A 634 5.78 27.18 11.52
CA SER A 634 5.93 28.65 11.41
C SER A 634 7.15 29.11 10.59
N HIS A 635 7.89 28.18 9.97
CA HIS A 635 9.11 28.56 9.25
C HIS A 635 8.82 29.42 8.01
N CYS A 636 7.67 29.22 7.36
CA CYS A 636 7.28 29.96 6.16
C CYS A 636 6.11 30.90 6.44
N SER A 637 5.84 31.78 5.47
CA SER A 637 4.76 32.78 5.58
C SER A 637 3.37 32.15 5.73
N ARG A 638 3.18 30.94 5.19
CA ARG A 638 1.95 30.14 5.35
C ARG A 638 2.21 28.96 6.26
N VAL A 639 1.24 28.69 7.14
CA VAL A 639 1.34 27.63 8.15
C VAL A 639 1.34 26.28 7.46
N LEU A 640 2.33 25.45 7.78
CA LEU A 640 2.44 24.10 7.22
C LEU A 640 1.44 23.14 7.88
N LEU A 641 0.63 22.47 7.04
CA LEU A 641 -0.39 21.51 7.43
C LEU A 641 0.04 20.05 7.20
N GLY A 642 0.85 19.78 6.17
CA GLY A 642 1.18 18.43 5.76
C GLY A 642 2.17 18.34 4.61
N PHE A 643 2.38 17.13 4.10
CA PHE A 643 3.27 16.88 2.97
C PHE A 643 2.68 15.87 1.99
N VAL A 644 3.05 16.02 0.72
CA VAL A 644 2.76 15.10 -0.37
C VAL A 644 3.79 13.98 -0.40
N THR A 645 3.35 12.72 -0.42
CA THR A 645 4.23 11.56 -0.65
C THR A 645 4.34 11.25 -2.13
N GLN A 646 3.23 11.33 -2.88
CA GLN A 646 3.16 11.08 -4.32
C GLN A 646 2.44 12.23 -5.01
N GLY A 647 3.08 12.87 -5.98
CA GLY A 647 2.50 13.95 -6.76
C GLY A 647 2.95 13.86 -8.21
N ASP A 648 2.00 14.01 -9.13
CA ASP A 648 2.26 14.16 -10.56
C ASP A 648 1.02 14.74 -11.27
N PHE A 649 1.12 14.96 -12.58
CA PHE A 649 -0.02 15.21 -13.43
C PHE A 649 -0.83 13.92 -13.65
N SER A 650 -2.11 13.94 -13.28
CA SER A 650 -3.01 12.82 -13.52
C SER A 650 -3.61 12.92 -14.92
N MET A 651 -3.29 11.96 -15.79
CA MET A 651 -3.95 11.84 -17.09
C MET A 651 -5.41 11.41 -16.96
N ALA A 652 -5.79 10.78 -15.84
CA ALA A 652 -7.15 10.33 -15.62
C ALA A 652 -8.10 11.52 -15.38
N VAL A 653 -7.65 12.52 -14.62
CA VAL A 653 -8.45 13.72 -14.30
C VAL A 653 -8.14 14.89 -15.25
N GLY A 654 -6.94 14.94 -15.83
CA GLY A 654 -6.49 16.06 -16.67
C GLY A 654 -5.94 17.24 -15.86
N CYS A 655 -5.58 17.04 -14.60
CA CYS A 655 -4.99 18.06 -13.72
C CYS A 655 -3.88 17.48 -12.85
N GLY A 656 -3.11 18.34 -12.18
CA GLY A 656 -2.16 17.90 -11.17
C GLY A 656 -2.89 17.31 -9.97
N ALA A 657 -2.52 16.08 -9.60
CA ALA A 657 -3.10 15.36 -8.49
C ALA A 657 -1.99 14.82 -7.58
N ALA A 658 -2.24 14.87 -6.28
CA ALA A 658 -1.30 14.44 -5.27
C ALA A 658 -2.00 13.62 -4.19
N LEU A 659 -1.20 12.80 -3.53
CA LEU A 659 -1.55 12.01 -2.37
C LEU A 659 -0.55 12.33 -1.27
N GLY A 660 -1.03 12.47 -0.05
CA GLY A 660 -0.19 12.85 1.06
C GLY A 660 -0.89 12.73 2.39
N PHE A 661 -0.22 13.27 3.40
CA PHE A 661 -0.70 13.26 4.77
C PHE A 661 -0.75 14.68 5.33
N VAL A 662 -1.82 14.97 6.05
CA VAL A 662 -2.01 16.20 6.83
C VAL A 662 -2.15 15.87 8.30
N SER A 663 -1.76 16.79 9.16
CA SER A 663 -2.04 16.69 10.60
C SER A 663 -3.55 16.75 10.83
N LEU A 664 -4.10 15.83 11.62
CA LEU A 664 -5.52 15.83 11.99
C LEU A 664 -5.88 17.11 12.76
N THR A 665 -5.06 17.47 13.74
CA THR A 665 -5.26 18.67 14.57
C THR A 665 -5.20 19.94 13.72
N GLY A 666 -4.24 20.03 12.81
CA GLY A 666 -4.15 21.15 11.86
C GLY A 666 -5.30 21.21 10.87
N LEU A 667 -5.82 20.05 10.44
CA LEU A 667 -6.97 19.98 9.54
C LEU A 667 -8.23 20.49 10.24
N LEU A 668 -8.45 20.08 11.50
CA LEU A 668 -9.60 20.54 12.29
C LEU A 668 -9.52 22.04 12.61
N ASP A 669 -8.34 22.56 12.93
CA ASP A 669 -8.11 24.00 13.14
C ASP A 669 -8.44 24.81 11.86
N MET A 670 -7.94 24.33 10.71
CA MET A 670 -8.22 24.94 9.41
C MET A 670 -9.70 24.88 9.03
N LEU A 671 -10.38 23.74 9.19
CA LEU A 671 -11.79 23.60 8.83
C LEU A 671 -12.70 24.48 9.71
N SER A 672 -12.30 24.71 10.95
CA SER A 672 -13.02 25.55 11.90
C SER A 672 -12.85 27.05 11.58
N SER A 673 -11.72 27.45 10.98
CA SER A 673 -11.44 28.83 10.59
C SER A 673 -11.93 29.20 9.19
N GLN A 674 -12.07 28.23 8.28
CA GLN A 674 -12.52 28.48 6.91
C GLN A 674 -14.05 28.67 6.79
N PRO A 675 -14.51 29.60 5.93
CA PRO A 675 -15.93 29.73 5.62
C PRO A 675 -16.42 28.47 4.89
N GLY A 676 -17.70 28.11 5.10
CA GLY A 676 -18.25 26.83 4.64
C GLY A 676 -18.08 26.54 3.13
N ALA A 677 -18.12 27.58 2.29
CA ALA A 677 -17.95 27.44 0.83
C ALA A 677 -16.51 27.12 0.39
N GLU A 678 -15.51 27.43 1.23
CA GLU A 678 -14.09 27.32 0.92
C GLU A 678 -13.40 26.20 1.71
N ARG A 679 -14.16 25.46 2.52
CA ARG A 679 -13.66 24.32 3.29
C ARG A 679 -12.94 23.33 2.38
N GLY A 680 -11.75 22.93 2.82
CA GLY A 680 -10.91 21.98 2.10
C GLY A 680 -10.04 22.62 1.01
N LEU A 681 -10.08 23.94 0.82
CA LEU A 681 -9.09 24.64 0.01
C LEU A 681 -7.77 24.79 0.77
N VAL A 682 -6.67 24.42 0.11
CA VAL A 682 -5.32 24.50 0.65
C VAL A 682 -4.33 25.02 -0.39
N LEU A 683 -3.15 25.43 0.08
CA LEU A 683 -2.03 25.82 -0.78
C LEU A 683 -0.99 24.69 -0.85
N LEU A 684 -0.47 24.43 -2.04
CA LEU A 684 0.64 23.52 -2.28
C LEU A 684 1.88 24.31 -2.70
N ARG A 685 3.03 24.02 -2.07
CA ARG A 685 4.33 24.59 -2.45
C ARG A 685 5.36 23.50 -2.68
N PRO A 686 5.82 23.30 -3.93
CA PRO A 686 6.91 22.37 -4.23
C PRO A 686 8.22 22.80 -3.53
N PRO A 687 9.07 21.86 -3.10
CA PRO A 687 10.28 22.19 -2.34
C PRO A 687 11.27 23.07 -3.11
N ALA A 688 11.27 22.99 -4.45
CA ALA A 688 12.14 23.75 -5.33
C ALA A 688 11.54 25.08 -5.85
N SER A 689 10.34 25.47 -5.39
CA SER A 689 9.62 26.66 -5.87
C SER A 689 9.14 27.56 -4.72
N LEU A 690 9.04 28.86 -4.99
CA LEU A 690 8.43 29.84 -4.08
C LEU A 690 6.93 30.03 -4.33
N GLN A 691 6.39 29.50 -5.44
CA GLN A 691 5.00 29.72 -5.83
C GLN A 691 4.06 28.77 -5.08
N TYR A 692 3.11 29.34 -4.33
CA TYR A 692 1.98 28.58 -3.81
C TYR A 692 0.93 28.37 -4.88
N ARG A 693 0.26 27.21 -4.86
CA ARG A 693 -0.84 26.88 -5.78
C ARG A 693 -2.03 26.33 -5.03
N PHE A 694 -3.23 26.79 -5.35
CA PHE A 694 -4.44 26.24 -4.74
C PHE A 694 -4.72 24.80 -5.16
N ALA A 695 -5.06 23.98 -4.17
CA ALA A 695 -5.57 22.64 -4.32
C ALA A 695 -6.79 22.43 -3.42
N ARG A 696 -7.57 21.41 -3.72
CA ARG A 696 -8.66 20.94 -2.88
C ARG A 696 -8.31 19.61 -2.24
N ILE A 697 -8.54 19.49 -0.93
CA ILE A 697 -8.45 18.25 -0.18
C ILE A 697 -9.73 17.45 -0.40
N ALA A 698 -9.57 16.16 -0.66
CA ALA A 698 -10.62 15.16 -0.64
C ALA A 698 -10.16 13.96 0.21
N ILE A 699 -11.02 13.55 1.14
CA ILE A 699 -10.83 12.32 1.93
C ILE A 699 -11.79 11.29 1.35
N GLU A 700 -11.27 10.42 0.49
CA GLU A 700 -12.04 9.32 -0.14
C GLU A 700 -12.05 8.10 0.80
N VAL A 701 -13.22 7.53 1.10
CA VAL A 701 -13.40 6.44 2.09
C VAL A 701 -14.27 5.32 1.56
#